data_AF-A0AAW1PNN1-F1
#
_entry.id   AF-A0AAW1PNN1-F1
#
_cell.length_a   1.000
_cell.length_b   1.000
_cell.length_c   1.000
_cell.angle_alpha   90.00
_cell.angle_beta   90.00
_cell.angle_gamma   90.00
#
_symmetry.space_group_name_H-M   'P 1'
#
loop_
_entity.id
_entity.type
_entity.pdbx_description
1 polymer ?
#
loop_
_entity_poly.entity_id
_entity_poly.type
_entity_poly.pdbx_seq_one_letter_code
_entity_poly.pdbx_strand_id
1 'polypeptide(L)'
;MNPEYDYLFKLLLIGDSGVGKSCLLLRFADDTYTESYISTIGVDFKIRTVELDGKVIKLQIWDTAGQERFRTITSSYYRGAHGIIVVYDVTDQESFNNVKQWLNEIDRYANENVNKLLVGNKSDLTSKKVVDYQTAKAFADEIGIPFLETSAKNATNVEQAFMTMAAEIKNRMASQPVMNKPSTIRPGEGTKGAAHQLLLRLVGQGRLIHWQMEGRAIGRPPCQEQAPGPALRCPRCSRCTWGLASHPKRHPAVLARYPAGAGYGQGYDPRSSQGSRIDPTQIPRPAVTSAQPAVFETRTDGKHSVPPPSSLRFVVRDVGDASPRCMRSTLNNVPCTADLLKQSGMPLAIVVQPFALPGPGDDPIEVVDFGESGPLRCGRCKAYINPFMRFQDSGRKFQCNFCSHVNDTPFEYITNVGPDGRRRDADERPELCKGSVEFVASGQYMVRPPMPPVHFFLIDVSYSAVSSGATAAVCSAVARTLDDLQGSERTRVAVATFDSTIHFYSLQASQSQPQMLVVPDIDDPYSPLPASLLVPLQESRAVVDSLLESIPRMFAHTQVGDACGGAAVQAAVQALKAGVGGKLHVFMTLLPKIGVRSLTSREGKVAGDKDAQAGQVPANKEWAKLAEEAAEYQVCIDLFVLARSHVDIATLQVLCRATGGQLYHYCPFTPALDADQVFNDLRWNLLRPQGMEAVARLRCSQGLTVDSYTGSFFKRTATDIDLPAISSDQSLLVTLRHEEKLAEQAEACVQFAILYTTTTGERRIRLHTLSLPTTAVLGHVYRGADLDAQINYIGRTSAGHIPGATLAACREAVTKACVDVLFTYRKQCAQASSSGQLILPEALKLLPLYSLALTKTPTFRPETSLDVRAAWIQRFTSLPCARTVPLLYPRLLPLHHLAAPDQPDQPATMPEAVDHLGSDKLDPDGIYLLENGYEAYIHIGKQAPPELLRQLIGVETLESVSDPKQPLTLPQLDNAFNRAVHGVMDAVRQERCAFMALRVLKRGDPLETFFFNSLVEDRSQAGMSYVEHLCAVHRQIQGRMN
;
A
#
# COMPACT_ATOMS: atom_id res chain seq x y z
N MET A 1 21.37 -6.44 -44.08
CA MET A 1 22.38 -5.78 -43.22
C MET A 1 23.51 -6.78 -43.03
N ASN A 2 24.75 -6.42 -43.36
CA ASN A 2 25.90 -7.25 -43.00
C ASN A 2 26.02 -7.31 -41.47
N PRO A 3 26.35 -8.47 -40.87
CA PRO A 3 26.60 -8.54 -39.43
C PRO A 3 27.80 -7.65 -39.07
N GLU A 4 27.66 -6.89 -37.98
CA GLU A 4 28.64 -5.91 -37.48
C GLU A 4 29.91 -6.56 -36.87
N TYR A 5 29.95 -7.90 -36.79
CA TYR A 5 31.07 -8.69 -36.28
C TYR A 5 31.08 -10.09 -36.92
N ASP A 6 32.25 -10.74 -36.98
CA ASP A 6 32.41 -12.08 -37.54
C ASP A 6 32.08 -13.19 -36.52
N TYR A 7 32.44 -13.00 -35.25
CA TYR A 7 32.22 -13.97 -34.17
C TYR A 7 31.73 -13.31 -32.87
N LEU A 8 30.91 -14.04 -32.11
CA LEU A 8 30.47 -13.65 -30.76
C LEU A 8 30.84 -14.77 -29.79
N PHE A 9 31.73 -14.49 -28.84
CA PHE A 9 32.15 -15.48 -27.84
C PHE A 9 31.71 -15.09 -26.44
N LYS A 10 31.11 -16.06 -25.73
CA LYS A 10 30.75 -15.95 -24.31
C LYS A 10 31.89 -16.50 -23.45
N LEU A 11 32.49 -15.67 -22.62
CA LEU A 11 33.56 -16.01 -21.67
C LEU A 11 33.07 -15.88 -20.23
N LEU A 12 33.44 -16.83 -19.36
CA LEU A 12 33.09 -16.82 -17.94
C LEU A 12 34.36 -16.78 -17.09
N LEU A 13 34.41 -15.91 -16.09
CA LEU A 13 35.48 -15.87 -15.08
C LEU A 13 34.98 -16.56 -13.81
N ILE A 14 35.70 -17.59 -13.34
CA ILE A 14 35.39 -18.32 -12.11
C ILE A 14 36.62 -18.44 -11.20
N GLY A 15 36.41 -18.70 -9.91
CA GLY A 15 37.48 -18.77 -8.89
C GLY A 15 37.02 -18.18 -7.55
N ASP A 16 37.82 -18.35 -6.50
CA ASP A 16 37.46 -17.96 -5.14
C ASP A 16 37.23 -16.45 -4.98
N SER A 17 36.56 -16.06 -3.89
CA SER A 17 36.37 -14.65 -3.54
C SER A 17 37.74 -13.98 -3.29
N GLY A 18 37.97 -12.79 -3.85
CA GLY A 18 39.20 -12.02 -3.60
C GLY A 18 40.41 -12.38 -4.47
N VAL A 19 40.32 -13.36 -5.38
CA VAL A 19 41.42 -13.72 -6.31
C VAL A 19 41.65 -12.68 -7.42
N GLY A 20 40.75 -11.70 -7.58
CA GLY A 20 40.91 -10.57 -8.49
C GLY A 20 40.30 -10.73 -9.89
N LYS A 21 39.26 -11.58 -10.04
CA LYS A 21 38.51 -11.77 -11.31
C LYS A 21 37.95 -10.47 -11.88
N SER A 22 37.25 -9.70 -11.04
CA SER A 22 36.69 -8.40 -11.41
C SER A 22 37.78 -7.39 -11.78
N CYS A 23 38.92 -7.42 -11.09
CA CYS A 23 40.05 -6.55 -11.42
C CYS A 23 40.67 -6.91 -12.78
N LEU A 24 40.73 -8.20 -13.14
CA LEU A 24 41.14 -8.64 -14.47
C LEU A 24 40.13 -8.20 -15.54
N LEU A 25 38.83 -8.32 -15.27
CA LEU A 25 37.77 -7.86 -16.17
C LEU A 25 37.86 -6.35 -16.41
N LEU A 26 37.95 -5.54 -15.36
CA LEU A 26 38.04 -4.08 -15.44
C LEU A 26 39.33 -3.64 -16.13
N ARG A 27 40.45 -4.30 -15.84
CA ARG A 27 41.73 -4.02 -16.50
C ARG A 27 41.66 -4.34 -17.99
N PHE A 28 41.03 -5.45 -18.38
CA PHE A 28 40.85 -5.79 -19.78
C PHE A 28 39.83 -4.90 -20.48
N ALA A 29 38.69 -4.59 -19.88
CA ALA A 29 37.63 -3.87 -20.57
C ALA A 29 37.86 -2.35 -20.63
N ASP A 30 38.37 -1.75 -19.56
CA ASP A 30 38.41 -0.30 -19.37
C ASP A 30 39.83 0.24 -19.10
N ASP A 31 40.85 -0.62 -19.02
CA ASP A 31 42.21 -0.29 -18.58
C ASP A 31 42.28 0.41 -17.19
N THR A 32 41.43 -0.01 -16.26
CA THR A 32 41.36 0.55 -14.89
C THR A 32 41.68 -0.48 -13.80
N TYR A 33 42.22 0.00 -12.67
CA TYR A 33 42.47 -0.81 -11.46
C TYR A 33 42.23 0.02 -10.19
N THR A 34 41.57 -0.58 -9.20
CA THR A 34 41.24 0.05 -7.91
C THR A 34 41.70 -0.83 -6.75
N GLU A 35 42.46 -0.29 -5.80
CA GLU A 35 42.98 -1.04 -4.64
C GLU A 35 41.90 -1.37 -3.60
N SER A 36 40.85 -0.54 -3.47
CA SER A 36 39.72 -0.72 -2.54
C SER A 36 38.53 -1.43 -3.18
N TYR A 37 38.74 -2.62 -3.76
CA TYR A 37 37.66 -3.36 -4.41
C TYR A 37 36.81 -4.15 -3.38
N ILE A 38 35.49 -3.99 -3.45
CA ILE A 38 34.51 -4.68 -2.60
C ILE A 38 34.18 -6.04 -3.23
N SER A 39 34.01 -7.10 -2.44
CA SER A 39 33.65 -8.44 -2.95
C SER A 39 32.39 -8.40 -3.83
N THR A 40 32.44 -8.98 -5.03
CA THR A 40 31.32 -9.04 -5.97
C THR A 40 30.14 -9.80 -5.35
N ILE A 41 29.01 -9.11 -5.15
CA ILE A 41 27.79 -9.66 -4.52
C ILE A 41 26.90 -10.40 -5.55
N GLY A 42 27.23 -10.31 -6.86
CA GLY A 42 26.49 -10.93 -7.96
C GLY A 42 27.37 -11.31 -9.18
N VAL A 43 26.82 -11.24 -10.39
CA VAL A 43 27.56 -11.43 -11.65
C VAL A 43 27.63 -10.10 -12.40
N ASP A 44 28.83 -9.69 -12.81
CA ASP A 44 29.06 -8.50 -13.64
C ASP A 44 29.27 -8.90 -15.10
N PHE A 45 28.91 -8.02 -16.04
CA PHE A 45 28.91 -8.31 -17.47
C PHE A 45 29.51 -7.16 -18.27
N LYS A 46 30.51 -7.47 -19.09
CA LYS A 46 31.08 -6.51 -20.05
C LYS A 46 31.23 -7.10 -21.44
N ILE A 47 31.18 -6.20 -22.42
CA ILE A 47 31.42 -6.51 -23.82
C ILE A 47 32.66 -5.76 -24.29
N ARG A 48 33.61 -6.48 -24.90
CA ARG A 48 34.73 -5.87 -25.62
C ARG A 48 34.85 -6.48 -27.00
N THR A 49 34.94 -5.64 -28.03
CA THR A 49 35.20 -6.07 -29.41
C THR A 49 36.69 -6.04 -29.66
N VAL A 50 37.26 -7.15 -30.15
CA VAL A 50 38.68 -7.30 -30.46
C VAL A 50 38.85 -7.77 -31.91
N GLU A 51 39.96 -7.42 -32.53
CA GLU A 51 40.32 -7.90 -33.87
C GLU A 51 41.39 -9.00 -33.74
N LEU A 52 41.13 -10.17 -34.33
CA LEU A 52 42.04 -11.32 -34.26
C LEU A 52 42.08 -12.05 -35.62
N ASP A 53 43.27 -12.11 -36.23
CA ASP A 53 43.55 -12.54 -37.62
C ASP A 53 42.55 -11.99 -38.66
N GLY A 54 42.35 -10.65 -38.66
CA GLY A 54 41.46 -9.97 -39.61
C GLY A 54 39.97 -10.28 -39.44
N LYS A 55 39.58 -10.82 -38.29
CA LYS A 55 38.19 -11.09 -37.89
C LYS A 55 37.80 -10.25 -36.68
N VAL A 56 36.63 -9.64 -36.74
CA VAL A 56 36.08 -8.83 -35.65
C VAL A 56 35.32 -9.75 -34.69
N ILE A 57 35.82 -9.91 -33.49
CA ILE A 57 35.29 -10.82 -32.47
C ILE A 57 34.71 -10.00 -31.32
N LYS A 58 33.43 -10.20 -31.03
CA LYS A 58 32.76 -9.59 -29.89
C LYS A 58 32.84 -10.55 -28.69
N LEU A 59 33.55 -10.17 -27.64
CA LEU A 59 33.68 -10.94 -26.41
C LEU A 59 32.63 -10.47 -25.39
N GLN A 60 31.82 -11.40 -24.91
CA GLN A 60 30.86 -11.24 -23.82
C GLN A 60 31.43 -11.88 -22.55
N ILE A 61 31.95 -11.08 -21.64
CA ILE A 61 32.70 -11.57 -20.47
C ILE A 61 31.83 -11.42 -19.23
N TRP A 62 31.63 -12.53 -18.53
CA TRP A 62 30.83 -12.66 -17.33
C TRP A 62 31.75 -12.88 -16.13
N ASP A 63 31.77 -11.95 -15.19
CA ASP A 63 32.53 -12.04 -13.94
C ASP A 63 31.63 -12.50 -12.79
N THR A 64 31.99 -13.60 -12.12
CA THR A 64 31.13 -14.25 -11.12
C THR A 64 31.56 -13.98 -9.68
N ALA A 65 30.60 -13.92 -8.75
CA ALA A 65 30.88 -13.90 -7.31
C ALA A 65 31.61 -15.19 -6.89
N GLY A 66 32.76 -15.05 -6.22
CA GLY A 66 33.56 -16.18 -5.73
C GLY A 66 33.14 -16.72 -4.36
N GLN A 67 31.95 -16.36 -3.86
CA GLN A 67 31.46 -16.88 -2.57
C GLN A 67 30.80 -18.25 -2.75
N GLU A 68 31.34 -19.23 -2.04
CA GLU A 68 30.90 -20.62 -1.95
C GLU A 68 29.42 -20.79 -1.56
N ARG A 69 28.81 -19.76 -0.95
CA ARG A 69 27.37 -19.74 -0.56
C ARG A 69 26.39 -19.45 -1.71
N PHE A 70 26.86 -19.03 -2.89
CA PHE A 70 26.01 -18.68 -4.05
C PHE A 70 26.11 -19.64 -5.25
N ARG A 71 26.70 -20.84 -5.07
CA ARG A 71 26.96 -21.82 -6.15
C ARG A 71 25.73 -22.20 -6.99
N THR A 72 24.52 -22.13 -6.44
CA THR A 72 23.27 -22.40 -7.20
C THR A 72 23.01 -21.33 -8.27
N ILE A 73 23.35 -20.07 -8.03
CA ILE A 73 23.13 -18.94 -8.96
C ILE A 73 24.12 -19.02 -10.14
N THR A 74 25.36 -19.41 -9.88
CA THR A 74 26.45 -19.49 -10.87
C THR A 74 26.23 -20.59 -11.92
N SER A 75 25.53 -21.69 -11.57
CA SER A 75 25.29 -22.84 -12.46
C SER A 75 24.64 -22.48 -13.81
N SER A 76 23.75 -21.48 -13.82
CA SER A 76 23.07 -21.02 -15.04
C SER A 76 24.01 -20.37 -16.07
N TYR A 77 25.11 -19.75 -15.62
CA TYR A 77 26.02 -18.99 -16.48
C TYR A 77 26.98 -19.87 -17.28
N TYR A 78 27.26 -21.10 -16.79
CA TYR A 78 28.07 -22.09 -17.51
C TYR A 78 27.41 -22.52 -18.83
N ARG A 79 26.07 -22.46 -18.93
CA ARG A 79 25.33 -22.84 -20.14
C ARG A 79 25.63 -21.87 -21.29
N GLY A 80 26.08 -22.43 -22.41
CA GLY A 80 26.43 -21.65 -23.61
C GLY A 80 27.74 -20.85 -23.50
N ALA A 81 28.55 -21.05 -22.45
CA ALA A 81 29.90 -20.51 -22.41
C ALA A 81 30.76 -21.15 -23.52
N HIS A 82 31.48 -20.31 -24.26
CA HIS A 82 32.42 -20.75 -25.29
C HIS A 82 33.81 -20.98 -24.70
N GLY A 83 34.18 -20.19 -23.69
CA GLY A 83 35.40 -20.37 -22.91
C GLY A 83 35.22 -19.98 -21.44
N ILE A 84 36.00 -20.60 -20.56
CA ILE A 84 35.97 -20.37 -19.12
C ILE A 84 37.40 -20.16 -18.62
N ILE A 85 37.62 -19.06 -17.90
CA ILE A 85 38.91 -18.72 -17.29
C ILE A 85 38.79 -18.96 -15.78
N VAL A 86 39.61 -19.89 -15.28
CA VAL A 86 39.68 -20.21 -13.85
C VAL A 86 40.81 -19.41 -13.24
N VAL A 87 40.49 -18.58 -12.25
CA VAL A 87 41.43 -17.63 -11.64
C VAL A 87 41.71 -18.02 -10.20
N TYR A 88 42.98 -18.10 -9.83
CA TYR A 88 43.45 -18.21 -8.45
C TYR A 88 44.45 -17.10 -8.13
N ASP A 89 44.74 -16.89 -6.84
CA ASP A 89 45.72 -15.90 -6.37
C ASP A 89 47.06 -16.59 -6.06
N VAL A 90 48.16 -16.13 -6.68
CA VAL A 90 49.50 -16.73 -6.46
C VAL A 90 50.02 -16.58 -5.03
N THR A 91 49.41 -15.68 -4.24
CA THR A 91 49.71 -15.45 -2.83
C THR A 91 48.84 -16.24 -1.87
N ASP A 92 47.87 -17.02 -2.38
CA ASP A 92 46.94 -17.83 -1.60
C ASP A 92 46.89 -19.29 -2.07
N GLN A 93 47.52 -20.17 -1.28
CA GLN A 93 47.58 -21.60 -1.55
C GLN A 93 46.20 -22.28 -1.51
N GLU A 94 45.26 -21.78 -0.71
CA GLU A 94 43.91 -22.35 -0.59
C GLU A 94 43.13 -22.11 -1.90
N SER A 95 43.24 -20.89 -2.45
CA SER A 95 42.63 -20.55 -3.74
C SER A 95 43.11 -21.45 -4.89
N PHE A 96 44.40 -21.86 -4.87
CA PHE A 96 44.95 -22.80 -5.83
C PHE A 96 44.44 -24.24 -5.60
N ASN A 97 44.36 -24.69 -4.34
CA ASN A 97 43.82 -26.01 -4.01
C ASN A 97 42.36 -26.17 -4.46
N ASN A 98 41.58 -25.09 -4.40
CA ASN A 98 40.17 -25.06 -4.81
C ASN A 98 39.97 -25.08 -6.33
N VAL A 99 41.02 -24.90 -7.15
CA VAL A 99 40.93 -24.99 -8.63
C VAL A 99 40.35 -26.33 -9.09
N LYS A 100 40.71 -27.44 -8.43
CA LYS A 100 40.15 -28.78 -8.74
C LYS A 100 38.62 -28.81 -8.59
N GLN A 101 38.09 -28.10 -7.58
CA GLN A 101 36.65 -27.99 -7.37
C GLN A 101 35.98 -27.18 -8.48
N TRP A 102 36.57 -26.06 -8.88
CA TRP A 102 36.07 -25.23 -9.99
C TRP A 102 36.07 -25.98 -11.32
N LEU A 103 37.10 -26.80 -11.59
CA LEU A 103 37.14 -27.67 -12.77
C LEU A 103 36.01 -28.71 -12.76
N ASN A 104 35.74 -29.34 -11.61
CA ASN A 104 34.61 -30.26 -11.47
C ASN A 104 33.25 -29.58 -11.68
N GLU A 105 33.11 -28.29 -11.35
CA GLU A 105 31.89 -27.52 -11.66
C GLU A 105 31.74 -27.26 -13.14
N ILE A 106 32.83 -26.93 -13.85
CA ILE A 106 32.84 -26.80 -15.31
C ILE A 106 32.34 -28.09 -15.96
N ASP A 107 32.87 -29.24 -15.53
CA ASP A 107 32.50 -30.54 -16.10
C ASP A 107 31.04 -30.93 -15.83
N ARG A 108 30.41 -30.36 -14.80
CA ARG A 108 28.99 -30.61 -14.46
C ARG A 108 28.01 -29.71 -15.21
N TYR A 109 28.37 -28.45 -15.47
CA TYR A 109 27.41 -27.43 -15.91
C TYR A 109 27.72 -26.81 -17.29
N ALA A 110 28.96 -26.90 -17.78
CA ALA A 110 29.34 -26.38 -19.08
C ALA A 110 29.14 -27.41 -20.20
N ASN A 111 29.21 -26.95 -21.46
CA ASN A 111 29.19 -27.85 -22.61
C ASN A 111 30.50 -28.65 -22.69
N GLU A 112 30.46 -29.91 -23.16
CA GLU A 112 31.64 -30.78 -23.27
C GLU A 112 32.81 -30.16 -24.05
N ASN A 113 32.51 -29.26 -24.99
CA ASN A 113 33.50 -28.63 -25.87
C ASN A 113 33.94 -27.23 -25.42
N VAL A 114 33.77 -26.85 -24.14
CA VAL A 114 34.17 -25.52 -23.64
C VAL A 114 35.69 -25.39 -23.55
N ASN A 115 36.25 -24.28 -24.04
CA ASN A 115 37.68 -23.98 -23.88
C ASN A 115 37.96 -23.56 -22.43
N LYS A 116 39.04 -24.05 -21.82
CA LYS A 116 39.39 -23.79 -20.41
C LYS A 116 40.78 -23.14 -20.36
N LEU A 117 40.98 -22.14 -19.51
CA LEU A 117 42.28 -21.50 -19.27
C LEU A 117 42.50 -21.31 -17.77
N LEU A 118 43.68 -21.71 -17.27
CA LEU A 118 44.07 -21.46 -15.89
C LEU A 118 44.89 -20.16 -15.78
N VAL A 119 44.50 -19.28 -14.86
CA VAL A 119 45.16 -17.99 -14.63
C VAL A 119 45.56 -17.83 -13.15
N GLY A 120 46.86 -17.67 -12.90
CA GLY A 120 47.37 -17.23 -11.59
C GLY A 120 47.48 -15.71 -11.56
N ASN A 121 46.65 -15.03 -10.77
CA ASN A 121 46.63 -13.57 -10.68
C ASN A 121 47.49 -13.05 -9.51
N LYS A 122 47.79 -11.74 -9.51
CA LYS A 122 48.64 -11.03 -8.54
C LYS A 122 50.12 -11.41 -8.61
N SER A 123 50.62 -11.73 -9.81
CA SER A 123 52.04 -12.06 -10.02
C SER A 123 53.01 -10.92 -9.71
N ASP A 124 52.52 -9.70 -9.52
CA ASP A 124 53.29 -8.55 -9.04
C ASP A 124 53.75 -8.70 -7.58
N LEU A 125 53.10 -9.54 -6.78
CA LEU A 125 53.42 -9.76 -5.37
C LEU A 125 54.48 -10.86 -5.16
N THR A 126 55.63 -10.74 -5.81
CA THR A 126 56.69 -11.77 -5.82
C THR A 126 57.16 -12.20 -4.43
N SER A 127 57.23 -11.28 -3.47
CA SER A 127 57.68 -11.58 -2.08
C SER A 127 56.64 -12.30 -1.22
N LYS A 128 55.36 -12.31 -1.65
CA LYS A 128 54.24 -12.97 -0.96
C LYS A 128 53.75 -14.20 -1.73
N LYS A 129 54.41 -14.56 -2.83
CA LYS A 129 54.06 -15.69 -3.66
C LYS A 129 54.27 -16.99 -2.88
N VAL A 130 53.22 -17.79 -2.78
CA VAL A 130 53.24 -19.10 -2.10
C VAL A 130 53.01 -20.25 -3.07
N VAL A 131 52.46 -19.98 -4.26
CA VAL A 131 52.29 -20.96 -5.34
C VAL A 131 53.34 -20.71 -6.42
N ASP A 132 54.29 -21.63 -6.59
CA ASP A 132 55.34 -21.54 -7.60
C ASP A 132 54.80 -21.73 -9.03
N TYR A 133 55.37 -20.98 -9.98
CA TYR A 133 54.98 -21.05 -11.40
C TYR A 133 55.10 -22.47 -11.96
N GLN A 134 56.21 -23.17 -11.65
CA GLN A 134 56.43 -24.53 -12.15
C GLN A 134 55.41 -25.53 -11.60
N THR A 135 54.98 -25.36 -10.35
CA THR A 135 53.95 -26.20 -9.72
C THR A 135 52.60 -26.00 -10.39
N ALA A 136 52.16 -24.75 -10.57
CA ALA A 136 50.91 -24.45 -11.25
C ALA A 136 50.94 -24.84 -12.75
N LYS A 137 52.09 -24.70 -13.40
CA LYS A 137 52.29 -25.11 -14.80
C LYS A 137 52.24 -26.64 -14.94
N ALA A 138 52.92 -27.39 -14.08
CA ALA A 138 52.86 -28.85 -14.07
C ALA A 138 51.42 -29.36 -13.84
N PHE A 139 50.67 -28.72 -12.93
CA PHE A 139 49.27 -29.04 -12.70
C PHE A 139 48.37 -28.75 -13.92
N ALA A 140 48.58 -27.64 -14.61
CA ALA A 140 47.84 -27.31 -15.82
C ALA A 140 48.16 -28.28 -16.98
N ASP A 141 49.43 -28.68 -17.10
CA ASP A 141 49.89 -29.65 -18.10
C ASP A 141 49.35 -31.06 -17.82
N GLU A 142 49.23 -31.46 -16.55
CA GLU A 142 48.58 -32.72 -16.13
C GLU A 142 47.10 -32.78 -16.57
N ILE A 143 46.40 -31.65 -16.52
CA ILE A 143 44.98 -31.53 -16.84
C ILE A 143 44.74 -31.20 -18.33
N GLY A 144 45.81 -30.85 -19.06
CA GLY A 144 45.74 -30.51 -20.48
C GLY A 144 45.08 -29.16 -20.78
N ILE A 145 45.21 -28.18 -19.88
CA ILE A 145 44.71 -26.80 -20.09
C ILE A 145 45.86 -25.79 -20.15
N PRO A 146 45.77 -24.72 -20.96
CA PRO A 146 46.79 -23.67 -20.97
C PRO A 146 46.87 -22.92 -19.63
N PHE A 147 48.04 -22.36 -19.33
CA PHE A 147 48.34 -21.65 -18.08
C PHE A 147 49.09 -20.35 -18.33
N LEU A 148 48.68 -19.28 -17.64
CA LEU A 148 49.33 -17.97 -17.62
C LEU A 148 49.32 -17.37 -16.21
N GLU A 149 50.39 -16.65 -15.84
CA GLU A 149 50.36 -15.74 -14.69
C GLU A 149 50.09 -14.31 -15.13
N THR A 150 49.21 -13.61 -14.41
CA THR A 150 48.73 -12.26 -14.72
C THR A 150 48.86 -11.33 -13.52
N SER A 151 48.95 -10.02 -13.79
CA SER A 151 48.81 -8.98 -12.78
C SER A 151 47.79 -7.95 -13.25
N ALA A 152 46.60 -7.93 -12.64
CA ALA A 152 45.61 -6.88 -12.88
C ALA A 152 46.15 -5.48 -12.48
N LYS A 153 47.07 -5.42 -11.51
CA LYS A 153 47.68 -4.16 -11.04
C LYS A 153 48.61 -3.56 -12.10
N ASN A 154 49.54 -4.35 -12.62
CA ASN A 154 50.56 -3.92 -13.59
C ASN A 154 50.17 -4.15 -15.06
N ALA A 155 48.95 -4.66 -15.31
CA ALA A 155 48.46 -5.09 -16.62
C ALA A 155 49.27 -6.23 -17.29
N THR A 156 50.17 -6.89 -16.56
CA THR A 156 51.01 -7.98 -17.07
C THR A 156 50.14 -9.17 -17.51
N ASN A 157 50.28 -9.58 -18.77
CA ASN A 157 49.59 -10.73 -19.41
C ASN A 157 48.06 -10.70 -19.36
N VAL A 158 47.42 -9.58 -18.97
CA VAL A 158 45.95 -9.49 -18.90
C VAL A 158 45.35 -9.57 -20.30
N GLU A 159 45.83 -8.74 -21.23
CA GLU A 159 45.39 -8.77 -22.64
C GLU A 159 45.65 -10.15 -23.27
N GLN A 160 46.83 -10.72 -23.00
CA GLN A 160 47.24 -12.02 -23.52
C GLN A 160 46.29 -13.14 -23.07
N ALA A 161 45.84 -13.16 -21.81
CA ALA A 161 44.95 -14.19 -21.31
C ALA A 161 43.60 -14.24 -22.08
N PHE A 162 42.98 -13.09 -22.30
CA PHE A 162 41.72 -13.01 -23.04
C PHE A 162 41.89 -13.26 -24.54
N MET A 163 43.00 -12.81 -25.14
CA MET A 163 43.30 -13.04 -26.55
C MET A 163 43.65 -14.50 -26.84
N THR A 164 44.38 -15.19 -25.95
CA THR A 164 44.63 -16.63 -26.04
C THR A 164 43.32 -17.42 -26.01
N MET A 165 42.43 -17.10 -25.07
CA MET A 165 41.11 -17.74 -24.99
C MET A 165 40.29 -17.51 -26.28
N ALA A 166 40.26 -16.27 -26.79
CA ALA A 166 39.56 -15.95 -28.04
C ALA A 166 40.12 -16.71 -29.25
N ALA A 167 41.45 -16.82 -29.35
CA ALA A 167 42.12 -17.56 -30.43
C ALA A 167 41.77 -19.05 -30.40
N GLU A 168 41.78 -19.68 -29.22
CA GLU A 168 41.47 -21.11 -29.09
C GLU A 168 40.01 -21.42 -29.45
N ILE A 169 39.06 -20.57 -29.01
CA ILE A 169 37.65 -20.71 -29.36
C ILE A 169 37.48 -20.56 -30.88
N LYS A 170 38.13 -19.55 -31.49
CA LYS A 170 38.07 -19.31 -32.93
C LYS A 170 38.60 -20.51 -33.72
N ASN A 171 39.76 -21.05 -33.35
CA ASN A 171 40.37 -22.21 -34.01
C ASN A 171 39.46 -23.44 -33.93
N ARG A 172 38.81 -23.66 -32.79
CA ARG A 172 37.80 -24.71 -32.63
C ARG A 172 36.58 -24.48 -33.54
N MET A 173 36.03 -23.26 -33.55
CA MET A 173 34.83 -22.95 -34.34
C MET A 173 35.08 -22.96 -35.86
N ALA A 174 36.31 -22.73 -36.32
CA ALA A 174 36.69 -22.88 -37.72
C ALA A 174 36.69 -24.35 -38.21
N SER A 175 36.70 -25.32 -37.30
CA SER A 175 36.79 -26.75 -37.61
C SER A 175 35.43 -27.51 -37.65
N GLN A 176 34.29 -26.81 -37.49
CA GLN A 176 32.94 -27.41 -37.54
C GLN A 176 32.12 -26.93 -38.76
N PRO A 177 31.45 -27.83 -39.54
CA PRO A 177 30.63 -27.45 -40.69
C PRO A 177 29.23 -26.92 -40.27
N VAL A 178 28.79 -25.80 -40.87
CA VAL A 178 27.56 -25.06 -40.53
C VAL A 178 26.35 -25.55 -41.34
N MET A 179 25.22 -25.90 -40.69
CA MET A 179 23.91 -26.10 -41.34
C MET A 179 22.95 -24.90 -41.13
N ASN A 180 22.52 -24.33 -42.26
CA ASN A 180 21.29 -23.61 -42.64
C ASN A 180 20.58 -22.57 -41.73
N LYS A 181 20.49 -21.34 -42.27
CA LYS A 181 19.50 -20.29 -41.96
C LYS A 181 18.26 -20.41 -42.88
N PRO A 182 17.03 -20.13 -42.42
CA PRO A 182 15.90 -19.80 -43.29
C PRO A 182 15.86 -18.29 -43.63
N SER A 183 15.39 -17.98 -44.84
CA SER A 183 15.37 -16.67 -45.49
C SER A 183 14.11 -15.84 -45.17
N THR A 184 14.31 -14.52 -45.06
CA THR A 184 13.29 -13.46 -44.96
C THR A 184 12.54 -13.23 -46.28
N ILE A 185 11.21 -13.21 -46.23
CA ILE A 185 10.30 -12.77 -47.31
C ILE A 185 9.92 -11.30 -47.08
N ARG A 186 9.91 -10.49 -48.15
CA ARG A 186 9.53 -9.06 -48.14
C ARG A 186 8.02 -8.87 -48.40
N PRO A 187 7.32 -7.93 -47.72
CA PRO A 187 5.93 -7.59 -48.02
C PRO A 187 5.81 -6.52 -49.10
N GLY A 188 4.83 -6.68 -49.99
CA GLY A 188 4.48 -5.77 -51.08
C GLY A 188 3.38 -4.75 -50.70
N GLU A 189 3.44 -3.61 -51.37
CA GLU A 189 2.52 -2.47 -51.27
C GLU A 189 1.13 -2.77 -51.86
N GLY A 190 0.08 -2.18 -51.28
CA GLY A 190 -1.28 -2.30 -51.81
C GLY A 190 -2.32 -1.38 -51.16
N THR A 191 -2.53 -0.23 -51.81
CA THR A 191 -3.79 0.53 -51.99
C THR A 191 -4.59 1.09 -50.81
N LYS A 192 -4.72 2.42 -50.85
CA LYS A 192 -5.64 3.29 -50.10
C LYS A 192 -7.11 2.99 -50.45
N GLY A 193 -7.97 2.94 -49.43
CA GLY A 193 -9.43 2.97 -49.55
C GLY A 193 -10.02 3.77 -48.39
N ALA A 194 -10.80 4.80 -48.72
CA ALA A 194 -11.40 5.73 -47.78
C ALA A 194 -12.71 5.20 -47.18
N ALA A 195 -12.88 5.36 -45.86
CA ALA A 195 -14.20 5.52 -45.23
C ALA A 195 -14.01 6.34 -43.93
N HIS A 196 -14.73 7.46 -43.87
CA HIS A 196 -14.59 8.54 -42.89
C HIS A 196 -15.86 8.60 -42.02
N GLN A 197 -15.69 9.08 -40.78
CA GLN A 197 -16.70 9.69 -39.88
C GLN A 197 -17.77 8.83 -39.16
N LEU A 198 -17.53 8.59 -37.86
CA LEU A 198 -18.38 8.90 -36.67
C LEU A 198 -17.69 8.20 -35.47
N LEU A 199 -17.04 8.85 -34.50
CA LEU A 199 -17.65 9.53 -33.35
C LEU A 199 -16.54 10.30 -32.60
N LEU A 200 -16.44 11.61 -32.86
CA LEU A 200 -15.75 12.58 -32.00
C LEU A 200 -16.76 13.69 -31.77
N ARG A 201 -17.57 13.56 -30.71
CA ARG A 201 -18.40 14.61 -30.12
C ARG A 201 -18.90 14.10 -28.77
N LEU A 202 -18.17 14.47 -27.72
CA LEU A 202 -18.61 14.74 -26.35
C LEU A 202 -17.36 14.96 -25.48
N VAL A 203 -16.65 16.06 -25.75
CA VAL A 203 -15.72 16.66 -24.78
C VAL A 203 -15.98 18.16 -24.86
N GLY A 204 -16.80 18.64 -23.94
CA GLY A 204 -17.12 20.04 -23.80
C GLY A 204 -17.66 20.27 -22.41
N GLN A 205 -16.92 21.09 -21.66
CA GLN A 205 -17.19 21.58 -20.29
C GLN A 205 -16.62 20.72 -19.14
N GLY A 206 -15.30 20.78 -18.98
CA GLY A 206 -14.66 20.54 -17.69
C GLY A 206 -14.34 21.89 -17.05
N ARG A 207 -15.07 22.26 -15.97
CA ARG A 207 -14.52 23.17 -14.97
C ARG A 207 -13.53 22.37 -14.13
N LEU A 208 -12.27 22.81 -14.10
CA LEU A 208 -11.29 22.38 -13.12
C LEU A 208 -11.84 22.64 -11.72
N ILE A 209 -11.99 21.59 -10.91
CA ILE A 209 -11.95 21.76 -9.46
C ILE A 209 -10.46 21.80 -9.11
N HIS A 210 -9.94 23.02 -8.94
CA HIS A 210 -8.63 23.24 -8.34
C HIS A 210 -8.65 22.63 -6.93
N TRP A 211 -7.98 21.49 -6.76
CA TRP A 211 -7.54 21.06 -5.44
C TRP A 211 -6.41 21.99 -5.02
N GLN A 212 -6.74 23.18 -4.50
CA GLN A 212 -5.80 23.96 -3.72
C GLN A 212 -5.58 23.25 -2.39
N MET A 213 -4.69 22.25 -2.39
CA MET A 213 -3.82 22.11 -1.24
C MET A 213 -2.82 23.26 -1.36
N GLU A 214 -2.92 24.27 -0.51
CA GLU A 214 -1.86 25.27 -0.36
C GLU A 214 -0.59 24.56 0.12
N GLY A 215 0.19 24.05 -0.82
CA GLY A 215 1.60 23.78 -0.62
C GLY A 215 2.29 25.12 -0.46
N ARG A 216 2.42 25.60 0.79
CA ARG A 216 3.37 26.66 1.10
C ARG A 216 4.76 26.11 0.86
N ALA A 217 5.33 26.48 -0.28
CA ALA A 217 6.74 26.40 -0.56
C ALA A 217 7.51 27.06 0.60
N ILE A 218 8.41 26.30 1.21
CA ILE A 218 9.34 26.76 2.23
C ILE A 218 10.40 27.59 1.50
N GLY A 219 10.15 28.89 1.34
CA GLY A 219 11.12 29.87 0.89
C GLY A 219 11.78 30.56 2.09
N ARG A 220 13.11 30.47 2.19
CA ARG A 220 13.93 31.22 3.16
C ARG A 220 13.63 32.73 3.10
N PRO A 221 13.58 33.46 4.22
CA PRO A 221 13.50 34.92 4.18
C PRO A 221 14.90 35.53 3.97
N PRO A 222 15.04 36.60 3.16
CA PRO A 222 16.18 37.49 3.27
C PRO A 222 15.95 38.47 4.43
N CYS A 223 17.02 38.65 5.21
CA CYS A 223 17.17 39.66 6.24
C CYS A 223 17.23 41.06 5.59
N GLN A 224 16.43 42.03 6.06
CA GLN A 224 16.83 43.43 6.29
C GLN A 224 15.71 44.26 6.94
N GLU A 225 16.01 44.74 8.15
CA GLU A 225 15.75 46.05 8.75
C GLU A 225 14.43 46.80 8.46
N GLN A 226 13.63 47.06 9.51
CA GLN A 226 13.56 48.36 10.22
C GLN A 226 12.40 48.37 11.24
N ALA A 227 12.74 48.69 12.49
CA ALA A 227 11.79 49.03 13.55
C ALA A 227 11.15 50.42 13.29
N PRO A 228 10.03 50.80 13.92
CA PRO A 228 10.09 51.24 15.32
C PRO A 228 8.91 50.79 16.22
N GLY A 229 9.14 50.81 17.54
CA GLY A 229 8.13 50.57 18.58
C GLY A 229 7.26 51.82 18.90
N PRO A 230 6.83 52.02 20.16
CA PRO A 230 5.59 51.44 20.67
C PRO A 230 4.60 52.47 21.28
N ALA A 231 3.37 51.98 21.50
CA ALA A 231 2.36 52.39 22.50
C ALA A 231 1.86 53.85 22.54
N LEU A 232 0.54 54.04 22.38
CA LEU A 232 -0.20 55.17 22.98
C LEU A 232 -1.62 54.74 23.38
N ARG A 233 -1.93 54.97 24.66
CA ARG A 233 -3.28 54.99 25.27
C ARG A 233 -4.03 56.25 24.83
N CYS A 234 -5.36 56.23 24.86
CA CYS A 234 -6.21 57.30 25.45
C CYS A 234 -7.71 56.91 25.49
N PRO A 235 -8.60 57.65 26.21
CA PRO A 235 -9.42 57.12 27.30
C PRO A 235 -10.92 57.51 27.17
N ARG A 236 -11.70 57.34 28.25
CA ARG A 236 -13.14 57.65 28.44
C ARG A 236 -14.06 56.51 27.96
N CYS A 237 -15.02 55.99 28.72
CA CYS A 237 -15.83 56.47 29.85
C CYS A 237 -16.49 55.22 30.46
N SER A 238 -16.05 54.78 31.65
CA SER A 238 -16.78 54.82 32.92
C SER A 238 -18.23 54.29 32.93
N ARG A 239 -18.41 53.03 33.32
CA ARG A 239 -19.42 52.65 34.33
C ARG A 239 -19.12 51.31 34.98
N CYS A 240 -19.06 51.38 36.31
CA CYS A 240 -19.30 50.35 37.32
C CYS A 240 -18.30 49.20 37.54
N THR A 241 -17.82 49.27 38.76
CA THR A 241 -16.80 48.55 39.51
C THR A 241 -17.31 47.29 40.23
N TRP A 242 -16.47 46.24 40.20
CA TRP A 242 -16.02 45.34 41.28
C TRP A 242 -16.97 44.28 41.90
N GLY A 243 -16.40 43.06 42.06
CA GLY A 243 -16.53 42.30 43.31
C GLY A 243 -16.84 40.81 43.20
N LEU A 244 -15.89 39.96 43.62
CA LEU A 244 -16.03 38.52 43.86
C LEU A 244 -17.08 38.16 44.94
N ALA A 245 -17.76 37.01 44.81
CA ALA A 245 -18.03 36.06 45.91
C ALA A 245 -18.66 34.70 45.44
N SER A 246 -17.99 33.60 45.81
CA SER A 246 -18.44 32.25 46.25
C SER A 246 -19.81 31.62 45.86
N HIS A 247 -19.73 30.41 45.26
CA HIS A 247 -20.48 29.11 45.39
C HIS A 247 -21.89 29.05 46.07
N PRO A 248 -22.82 28.09 45.74
CA PRO A 248 -22.54 26.64 45.67
C PRO A 248 -23.42 25.71 44.75
N LYS A 249 -23.05 24.42 44.78
CA LYS A 249 -23.64 23.20 44.16
C LYS A 249 -25.14 22.96 44.46
N ARG A 250 -25.85 22.24 43.57
CA ARG A 250 -26.96 21.31 43.92
C ARG A 250 -27.31 20.30 42.79
N HIS A 251 -27.49 19.04 43.19
CA HIS A 251 -28.05 17.89 42.45
C HIS A 251 -29.55 18.06 42.15
N PRO A 252 -30.15 17.24 41.27
CA PRO A 252 -31.53 16.81 41.43
C PRO A 252 -31.66 15.32 41.73
N ALA A 253 -32.62 15.04 42.62
CA ALA A 253 -32.96 13.74 43.18
C ALA A 253 -34.22 13.15 42.53
N VAL A 254 -34.33 11.84 42.70
CA VAL A 254 -35.40 10.88 42.37
C VAL A 254 -36.77 11.28 42.95
N LEU A 255 -37.85 11.06 42.20
CA LEU A 255 -39.19 10.86 42.76
C LEU A 255 -39.92 9.70 42.07
N ALA A 256 -40.29 8.71 42.88
CA ALA A 256 -41.12 7.57 42.54
C ALA A 256 -42.62 7.89 42.70
N ARG A 257 -43.47 7.29 41.86
CA ARG A 257 -44.91 7.12 42.12
C ARG A 257 -45.42 5.79 41.55
N TYR A 258 -46.22 5.08 42.35
CA TYR A 258 -47.11 3.95 42.06
C TYR A 258 -48.49 4.30 42.72
N PRO A 259 -49.60 3.54 42.54
CA PRO A 259 -50.38 3.32 41.31
C PRO A 259 -51.90 3.60 41.50
N ALA A 260 -52.67 3.69 40.41
CA ALA A 260 -54.13 3.52 40.35
C ALA A 260 -54.51 3.33 38.86
N GLY A 261 -55.48 2.54 38.39
CA GLY A 261 -56.50 1.66 38.95
C GLY A 261 -57.18 0.97 37.75
N ALA A 262 -57.86 -0.15 37.99
CA ALA A 262 -58.40 -1.07 36.98
C ALA A 262 -59.49 -0.48 36.06
N GLY A 263 -59.56 -0.99 34.82
CA GLY A 263 -60.68 -0.83 33.90
C GLY A 263 -60.73 -1.98 32.91
N TYR A 264 -61.78 -2.79 33.00
CA TYR A 264 -62.07 -3.97 32.17
C TYR A 264 -62.51 -3.58 30.74
N GLY A 265 -62.08 -4.36 29.75
CA GLY A 265 -62.61 -4.36 28.38
C GLY A 265 -62.04 -5.52 27.57
N GLN A 266 -62.77 -6.63 27.50
CA GLN A 266 -62.42 -7.82 26.72
C GLN A 266 -62.68 -7.60 25.22
N GLY A 267 -61.70 -7.99 24.40
CA GLY A 267 -61.85 -8.29 22.97
C GLY A 267 -60.78 -9.32 22.58
N TYR A 268 -61.20 -10.51 22.18
CA TYR A 268 -60.38 -11.65 21.77
C TYR A 268 -60.18 -11.64 20.25
N ASP A 269 -58.93 -11.74 19.73
CA ASP A 269 -58.58 -12.58 18.56
C ASP A 269 -57.03 -12.67 18.34
N PRO A 270 -56.48 -13.59 17.51
CA PRO A 270 -55.59 -14.64 18.01
C PRO A 270 -54.22 -14.70 17.28
N ARG A 271 -53.37 -15.63 17.75
CA ARG A 271 -52.08 -16.10 17.17
C ARG A 271 -50.82 -15.37 17.65
N SER A 272 -50.31 -15.95 18.73
CA SER A 272 -48.91 -16.02 19.16
C SER A 272 -47.84 -15.80 18.07
N SER A 273 -47.19 -14.64 18.14
CA SER A 273 -45.75 -14.54 17.92
C SER A 273 -45.14 -14.14 19.27
N GLN A 274 -44.08 -14.84 19.70
CA GLN A 274 -43.34 -14.47 20.91
C GLN A 274 -42.71 -13.09 20.71
N GLY A 275 -43.39 -12.04 21.18
CA GLY A 275 -42.90 -10.67 21.13
C GLY A 275 -41.59 -10.53 21.90
N SER A 276 -40.54 -10.08 21.22
CA SER A 276 -39.26 -9.74 21.85
C SER A 276 -39.48 -8.62 22.87
N ARG A 277 -39.06 -8.84 24.13
CA ARG A 277 -39.08 -7.86 25.24
C ARG A 277 -38.11 -6.66 25.06
N ILE A 278 -37.71 -6.33 23.83
CA ILE A 278 -36.79 -5.22 23.54
C ILE A 278 -37.64 -4.02 23.13
N ASP A 279 -37.55 -2.93 23.89
CA ASP A 279 -38.11 -1.63 23.52
C ASP A 279 -37.33 -1.06 22.33
N PRO A 280 -37.94 -0.91 21.14
CA PRO A 280 -37.25 -0.40 19.95
C PRO A 280 -36.64 0.99 20.14
N THR A 281 -37.17 1.79 21.06
CA THR A 281 -36.68 3.14 21.34
C THR A 281 -35.37 3.17 22.13
N GLN A 282 -34.98 2.04 22.74
CA GLN A 282 -33.77 1.91 23.55
C GLN A 282 -32.64 1.18 22.80
N ILE A 283 -32.81 0.91 21.51
CA ILE A 283 -31.82 0.22 20.70
C ILE A 283 -30.63 1.16 20.41
N PRO A 284 -29.39 0.78 20.75
CA PRO A 284 -28.22 1.61 20.48
C PRO A 284 -28.03 1.84 18.98
N ARG A 285 -27.95 3.11 18.58
CA ARG A 285 -27.69 3.54 17.21
C ARG A 285 -26.59 4.60 17.17
N PRO A 286 -25.86 4.74 16.04
CA PRO A 286 -24.90 5.82 15.86
C PRO A 286 -25.58 7.18 16.08
N ALA A 287 -24.93 8.10 16.78
CA ALA A 287 -25.47 9.44 16.97
C ALA A 287 -25.34 10.26 15.68
N VAL A 288 -26.39 11.01 15.33
CA VAL A 288 -26.34 12.01 14.26
C VAL A 288 -25.38 13.12 14.72
N THR A 289 -24.31 13.35 13.95
CA THR A 289 -23.18 14.19 14.39
C THR A 289 -23.56 15.68 14.38
N SER A 290 -23.19 16.41 15.44
CA SER A 290 -23.33 17.87 15.50
C SER A 290 -22.45 18.58 14.48
N ALA A 291 -22.90 19.73 13.95
CA ALA A 291 -22.23 20.45 12.87
C ALA A 291 -20.83 21.04 13.21
N GLN A 292 -20.50 21.25 14.49
CA GLN A 292 -19.21 21.86 14.87
C GLN A 292 -18.15 20.81 15.29
N PRO A 293 -16.92 20.88 14.75
CA PRO A 293 -15.86 19.96 15.11
C PRO A 293 -15.34 20.23 16.52
N ALA A 294 -15.26 19.18 17.35
CA ALA A 294 -14.67 19.28 18.69
C ALA A 294 -13.14 19.38 18.62
N VAL A 295 -12.52 20.14 19.52
CA VAL A 295 -11.05 20.12 19.70
C VAL A 295 -10.69 18.96 20.61
N PHE A 296 -9.78 18.11 20.17
CA PHE A 296 -9.27 16.95 20.89
C PHE A 296 -7.78 17.11 21.17
N GLU A 297 -7.44 17.23 22.45
CA GLU A 297 -6.06 17.17 22.93
C GLU A 297 -5.67 15.72 23.21
N THR A 298 -4.52 15.28 22.68
CA THR A 298 -4.09 13.87 22.79
C THR A 298 -3.80 13.45 24.24
N ARG A 299 -3.52 14.43 25.13
CA ARG A 299 -3.38 14.26 26.56
C ARG A 299 -4.08 15.39 27.31
N THR A 300 -4.65 15.09 28.46
CA THR A 300 -5.23 16.09 29.38
C THR A 300 -4.69 15.84 30.77
N ASP A 301 -4.26 16.90 31.47
CA ASP A 301 -3.58 16.82 32.77
C ASP A 301 -2.39 15.84 32.78
N GLY A 302 -1.67 15.78 31.66
CA GLY A 302 -0.52 14.91 31.48
C GLY A 302 -0.84 13.42 31.39
N LYS A 303 -2.11 13.03 31.19
CA LYS A 303 -2.56 11.64 30.97
C LYS A 303 -3.13 11.45 29.57
N HIS A 304 -3.04 10.23 29.06
CA HIS A 304 -3.63 9.86 27.77
C HIS A 304 -5.13 10.14 27.70
N SER A 305 -5.56 10.83 26.65
CA SER A 305 -6.98 11.09 26.36
C SER A 305 -7.54 9.98 25.48
N VAL A 306 -8.68 9.40 25.87
CA VAL A 306 -9.37 8.40 25.04
C VAL A 306 -9.86 9.08 23.76
N PRO A 307 -9.49 8.57 22.57
CA PRO A 307 -9.83 9.24 21.32
C PRO A 307 -11.33 9.21 21.02
N PRO A 308 -11.88 10.25 20.37
CA PRO A 308 -13.25 10.21 19.87
C PRO A 308 -13.39 9.15 18.76
N PRO A 309 -14.62 8.67 18.48
CA PRO A 309 -14.88 7.82 17.31
C PRO A 309 -14.31 8.43 16.03
N SER A 310 -13.73 7.57 15.19
CA SER A 310 -13.07 7.96 13.94
C SER A 310 -14.01 8.52 12.88
N SER A 311 -15.32 8.28 13.03
CA SER A 311 -16.38 8.83 12.18
C SER A 311 -16.78 10.27 12.55
N LEU A 312 -16.41 10.76 13.74
CA LEU A 312 -16.71 12.14 14.15
C LEU A 312 -15.73 13.13 13.53
N ARG A 313 -16.20 14.36 13.30
CA ARG A 313 -15.35 15.49 12.92
C ARG A 313 -14.74 16.11 14.18
N PHE A 314 -13.40 16.13 14.25
CA PHE A 314 -12.65 16.75 15.34
C PHE A 314 -11.34 17.34 14.83
N VAL A 315 -10.80 18.30 15.57
CA VAL A 315 -9.49 18.92 15.34
C VAL A 315 -8.52 18.39 16.39
N VAL A 316 -7.36 17.87 15.98
CA VAL A 316 -6.36 17.28 16.87
C VAL A 316 -5.31 18.30 17.26
N ARG A 317 -5.06 18.43 18.57
CA ARG A 317 -3.89 19.09 19.16
C ARG A 317 -2.97 18.03 19.75
N ASP A 318 -1.79 17.88 19.16
CA ASP A 318 -0.80 16.92 19.65
C ASP A 318 -0.06 17.55 20.84
N VAL A 319 -0.25 16.96 22.02
CA VAL A 319 0.36 17.36 23.29
C VAL A 319 1.09 16.18 23.95
N GLY A 320 1.71 15.34 23.12
CA GLY A 320 2.69 14.33 23.53
C GLY A 320 2.38 12.91 23.07
N ASP A 321 1.10 12.58 22.88
CA ASP A 321 0.66 11.31 22.28
C ASP A 321 0.34 11.50 20.80
N ALA A 322 0.65 10.50 19.98
CA ALA A 322 0.38 10.53 18.56
C ALA A 322 -1.11 10.74 18.26
N SER A 323 -1.39 11.50 17.19
CA SER A 323 -2.74 11.73 16.72
C SER A 323 -3.50 10.42 16.50
N PRO A 324 -4.78 10.32 16.91
CA PRO A 324 -5.61 9.15 16.64
C PRO A 324 -5.99 8.99 15.17
N ARG A 325 -5.55 9.90 14.29
CA ARG A 325 -5.55 9.68 12.83
C ARG A 325 -4.39 8.77 12.40
N CYS A 326 -3.23 8.91 13.05
CA CYS A 326 -2.02 8.16 12.72
C CYS A 326 -1.90 6.86 13.51
N MET A 327 -2.32 6.83 14.78
CA MET A 327 -2.16 5.64 15.62
C MET A 327 -3.33 5.50 16.61
N ARG A 328 -4.04 4.36 16.56
CA ARG A 328 -5.14 4.03 17.50
C ARG A 328 -4.87 2.70 18.20
N SER A 329 -5.10 2.65 19.50
CA SER A 329 -5.10 1.40 20.26
C SER A 329 -6.50 0.83 20.36
N THR A 330 -6.63 -0.50 20.30
CA THR A 330 -7.88 -1.19 20.62
C THR A 330 -8.28 -1.02 22.10
N LEU A 331 -7.29 -0.79 22.97
CA LEU A 331 -7.44 -0.59 24.42
C LEU A 331 -6.58 0.60 24.87
N ASN A 332 -7.22 1.69 25.27
CA ASN A 332 -6.56 2.90 25.79
C ASN A 332 -6.26 2.80 27.29
N ASN A 333 -6.72 1.75 27.96
CA ASN A 333 -6.27 1.32 29.28
C ASN A 333 -5.73 -0.11 29.16
N VAL A 334 -4.41 -0.27 29.20
CA VAL A 334 -3.73 -1.54 28.97
C VAL A 334 -3.87 -2.45 30.21
N PRO A 335 -4.40 -3.67 30.08
CA PRO A 335 -4.43 -4.62 31.20
C PRO A 335 -3.04 -4.89 31.76
N CYS A 336 -2.87 -4.99 33.08
CA CYS A 336 -1.55 -5.23 33.67
C CYS A 336 -1.01 -6.65 33.42
N THR A 337 -1.88 -7.62 33.11
CA THR A 337 -1.52 -9.03 32.95
C THR A 337 -2.18 -9.65 31.72
N ALA A 338 -1.53 -10.69 31.18
CA ALA A 338 -2.07 -11.51 30.10
C ALA A 338 -3.43 -12.13 30.45
N ASP A 339 -3.59 -12.57 31.70
CA ASP A 339 -4.85 -13.15 32.18
C ASP A 339 -5.98 -12.13 32.19
N LEU A 340 -5.72 -10.90 32.61
CA LEU A 340 -6.72 -9.83 32.60
C LEU A 340 -7.13 -9.47 31.16
N LEU A 341 -6.15 -9.40 30.24
CA LEU A 341 -6.40 -9.21 28.81
C LEU A 341 -7.27 -10.35 28.25
N LYS A 342 -6.88 -11.61 28.50
CA LYS A 342 -7.64 -12.79 28.04
C LYS A 342 -9.05 -12.83 28.64
N GLN A 343 -9.19 -12.49 29.92
CA GLN A 343 -10.48 -12.40 30.59
C GLN A 343 -11.38 -11.38 29.89
N SER A 344 -10.86 -10.23 29.47
CA SER A 344 -11.63 -9.17 28.79
C SER A 344 -12.32 -9.62 27.50
N GLY A 345 -11.84 -10.69 26.86
CA GLY A 345 -12.34 -11.13 25.55
C GLY A 345 -11.94 -10.22 24.39
N MET A 346 -11.16 -9.16 24.65
CA MET A 346 -10.70 -8.19 23.65
C MET A 346 -9.20 -8.37 23.34
N PRO A 347 -8.78 -8.14 22.08
CA PRO A 347 -7.38 -8.08 21.69
C PRO A 347 -6.72 -6.76 22.13
N LEU A 348 -5.40 -6.82 22.37
CA LEU A 348 -4.54 -5.64 22.46
C LEU A 348 -3.80 -5.48 21.12
N ALA A 349 -4.19 -4.48 20.33
CA ALA A 349 -3.59 -4.20 19.05
C ALA A 349 -3.55 -2.70 18.76
N ILE A 350 -2.63 -2.29 17.89
CA ILE A 350 -2.45 -0.92 17.45
C ILE A 350 -2.71 -0.86 15.94
N VAL A 351 -3.62 0.01 15.51
CA VAL A 351 -3.84 0.34 14.10
C VAL A 351 -3.00 1.58 13.79
N VAL A 352 -2.04 1.44 12.88
CA VAL A 352 -1.10 2.49 12.50
C VAL A 352 -1.33 2.90 11.04
N GLN A 353 -1.60 4.18 10.80
CA GLN A 353 -1.68 4.81 9.48
C GLN A 353 -0.60 5.91 9.42
N PRO A 354 0.66 5.58 9.07
CA PRO A 354 1.80 6.48 9.29
C PRO A 354 1.69 7.80 8.50
N PHE A 355 1.06 7.74 7.33
CA PHE A 355 0.89 8.88 6.43
C PHE A 355 -0.55 9.41 6.42
N ALA A 356 -1.32 9.18 7.50
CA ALA A 356 -2.68 9.71 7.60
C ALA A 356 -2.71 11.21 7.30
N LEU A 357 -3.70 11.63 6.51
CA LEU A 357 -3.87 13.03 6.18
C LEU A 357 -4.34 13.81 7.41
N PRO A 358 -3.74 14.98 7.71
CA PRO A 358 -4.24 15.85 8.76
C PRO A 358 -5.63 16.37 8.39
N GLY A 359 -6.51 16.48 9.38
CA GLY A 359 -7.80 17.13 9.22
C GLY A 359 -7.66 18.66 9.13
N PRO A 360 -8.70 19.37 8.65
CA PRO A 360 -8.69 20.82 8.65
C PRO A 360 -8.50 21.38 10.07
N GLY A 361 -7.43 22.15 10.27
CA GLY A 361 -7.09 22.78 11.56
C GLY A 361 -6.24 21.94 12.53
N ASP A 362 -5.93 20.69 12.18
CA ASP A 362 -4.99 19.84 12.95
C ASP A 362 -3.59 20.47 12.97
N ASP A 363 -2.84 20.18 14.04
CA ASP A 363 -1.41 20.55 14.09
C ASP A 363 -0.63 19.80 12.98
N PRO A 364 0.27 20.47 12.23
CA PRO A 364 1.14 19.80 11.28
C PRO A 364 2.18 18.95 12.01
N ILE A 365 2.65 17.88 11.35
CA ILE A 365 3.79 17.09 11.86
C ILE A 365 5.07 17.89 11.59
N GLU A 366 5.81 18.21 12.64
CA GLU A 366 7.04 19.00 12.57
C GLU A 366 8.24 18.13 12.17
N VAL A 367 9.15 18.72 11.39
CA VAL A 367 10.41 18.10 10.95
C VAL A 367 11.55 18.64 11.80
N VAL A 368 12.27 17.74 12.48
CA VAL A 368 13.42 18.07 13.33
C VAL A 368 14.70 17.55 12.68
N ASP A 369 15.70 18.41 12.59
CA ASP A 369 17.02 18.07 12.04
C ASP A 369 18.06 18.04 13.17
N PHE A 370 18.71 16.90 13.31
CA PHE A 370 19.80 16.67 14.27
C PHE A 370 21.19 16.76 13.61
N GLY A 371 21.27 17.18 12.35
CA GLY A 371 22.52 17.25 11.60
C GLY A 371 23.17 15.88 11.39
N GLU A 372 24.50 15.87 11.28
CA GLU A 372 25.27 14.66 10.92
C GLU A 372 25.16 13.54 11.97
N SER A 373 25.03 13.88 13.26
CA SER A 373 24.87 12.88 14.34
C SER A 373 23.60 12.05 14.18
N GLY A 374 22.58 12.59 13.49
CA GLY A 374 21.26 11.98 13.39
C GLY A 374 20.49 12.01 14.71
N PRO A 375 19.25 11.51 14.72
CA PRO A 375 18.36 11.62 15.86
C PRO A 375 18.85 10.84 17.08
N LEU A 376 18.65 11.40 18.28
CA LEU A 376 19.00 10.75 19.54
C LEU A 376 18.22 9.45 19.75
N ARG A 377 18.92 8.41 20.20
CA ARG A 377 18.36 7.07 20.45
C ARG A 377 18.93 6.47 21.72
N CYS A 378 18.15 5.61 22.36
CA CYS A 378 18.65 4.82 23.47
C CYS A 378 19.73 3.83 23.00
N GLY A 379 20.86 3.78 23.70
CA GLY A 379 21.97 2.87 23.42
C GLY A 379 21.59 1.39 23.47
N ARG A 380 20.61 1.02 24.31
CA ARG A 380 20.15 -0.36 24.53
C ARG A 380 19.02 -0.79 23.57
N CYS A 381 17.83 -0.21 23.70
CA CYS A 381 16.65 -0.64 22.94
C CYS A 381 16.50 0.06 21.57
N LYS A 382 17.35 1.06 21.29
CA LYS A 382 17.34 1.85 20.06
C LYS A 382 16.02 2.59 19.77
N ALA A 383 15.19 2.81 20.80
CA ALA A 383 14.05 3.72 20.75
C ALA A 383 14.53 5.16 20.52
N TYR A 384 13.79 5.92 19.73
CA TYR A 384 14.08 7.32 19.45
C TYR A 384 13.62 8.21 20.59
N ILE A 385 14.33 9.34 20.79
CA ILE A 385 13.92 10.40 21.72
C ILE A 385 12.45 10.76 21.50
N ASN A 386 11.72 10.95 22.60
CA ASN A 386 10.28 11.20 22.61
C ASN A 386 9.89 11.91 23.92
N PRO A 387 8.66 12.45 24.03
CA PRO A 387 8.21 13.24 25.18
C PRO A 387 8.29 12.55 26.54
N PHE A 388 8.33 11.21 26.58
CA PHE A 388 8.25 10.45 27.81
C PHE A 388 9.61 10.07 28.39
N MET A 389 10.72 10.44 27.72
CA MET A 389 12.07 10.26 28.27
C MET A 389 12.35 11.29 29.37
N ARG A 390 12.96 10.86 30.48
CA ARG A 390 13.26 11.74 31.62
C ARG A 390 14.72 12.12 31.67
N PHE A 391 15.03 13.39 31.86
CA PHE A 391 16.40 13.87 31.97
C PHE A 391 16.85 13.94 33.43
N GLN A 392 18.12 13.61 33.67
CA GLN A 392 18.77 13.51 34.97
C GLN A 392 20.15 14.19 34.92
N ASP A 393 20.81 14.33 36.07
CA ASP A 393 22.16 14.93 36.18
C ASP A 393 22.27 16.31 35.51
N SER A 394 21.30 17.21 35.77
CA SER A 394 21.20 18.53 35.13
C SER A 394 21.14 18.48 33.59
N GLY A 395 20.49 17.46 33.03
CA GLY A 395 20.34 17.26 31.58
C GLY A 395 21.52 16.55 30.92
N ARG A 396 22.53 16.10 31.68
CA ARG A 396 23.67 15.34 31.14
C ARG A 396 23.30 13.91 30.77
N LYS A 397 22.23 13.36 31.35
CA LYS A 397 21.76 12.00 31.07
C LYS A 397 20.26 11.98 30.84
N PHE A 398 19.80 11.01 30.07
CA PHE A 398 18.37 10.73 29.92
C PHE A 398 18.06 9.24 30.11
N GLN A 399 16.97 8.97 30.82
CA GLN A 399 16.45 7.65 31.05
C GLN A 399 15.39 7.30 30.00
N CYS A 400 15.58 6.16 29.34
CA CYS A 400 14.66 5.68 28.32
C CYS A 400 13.37 5.13 28.95
N ASN A 401 12.20 5.59 28.49
CA ASN A 401 10.88 5.11 28.92
C ASN A 401 10.55 3.67 28.45
N PHE A 402 11.29 3.11 27.50
CA PHE A 402 11.05 1.77 26.99
C PHE A 402 11.75 0.68 27.81
N CYS A 403 13.03 0.90 28.18
CA CYS A 403 13.87 -0.13 28.81
C CYS A 403 14.59 0.35 30.07
N SER A 404 14.27 1.56 30.55
CA SER A 404 14.83 2.20 31.75
C SER A 404 16.35 2.43 31.74
N HIS A 405 17.03 2.14 30.62
CA HIS A 405 18.46 2.37 30.46
C HIS A 405 18.76 3.88 30.45
N VAL A 406 19.78 4.27 31.22
CA VAL A 406 20.27 5.64 31.30
C VAL A 406 21.33 5.84 30.21
N ASN A 407 21.19 6.91 29.44
CA ASN A 407 22.04 7.23 28.29
C ASN A 407 22.68 8.60 28.53
N ASP A 408 23.89 8.81 28.02
CA ASP A 408 24.52 10.12 28.02
C ASP A 408 23.88 11.03 26.97
N THR A 409 23.68 12.29 27.34
CA THR A 409 23.12 13.31 26.46
C THR A 409 24.27 13.97 25.69
N PRO A 410 24.23 14.02 24.34
CA PRO A 410 25.23 14.74 23.55
C PRO A 410 25.39 16.18 24.04
N PHE A 411 26.63 16.68 24.08
CA PHE A 411 26.96 17.98 24.67
C PHE A 411 26.09 19.13 24.11
N GLU A 412 25.88 19.14 22.80
CA GLU A 412 25.06 20.13 22.08
C GLU A 412 23.57 20.06 22.40
N TYR A 413 23.10 18.93 22.95
CA TYR A 413 21.70 18.71 23.28
C TYR A 413 21.40 18.93 24.77
N ILE A 414 22.41 19.15 25.63
CA ILE A 414 22.26 19.35 27.07
C ILE A 414 21.49 20.64 27.36
N THR A 415 20.52 20.58 28.28
CA THR A 415 19.78 21.76 28.75
C THR A 415 19.35 21.55 30.20
N ASN A 416 19.15 22.66 30.92
CA ASN A 416 18.70 22.63 32.31
C ASN A 416 17.35 21.92 32.45
N VAL A 417 17.23 21.13 33.53
CA VAL A 417 16.03 20.35 33.86
C VAL A 417 15.29 20.95 35.06
N GLY A 418 13.97 20.79 35.07
CA GLY A 418 13.12 21.06 36.23
C GLY A 418 13.17 19.94 37.27
N PRO A 419 12.53 20.14 38.44
CA PRO A 419 12.47 19.13 39.51
C PRO A 419 11.80 17.81 39.11
N ASP A 420 10.94 17.84 38.10
CA ASP A 420 10.23 16.69 37.51
C ASP A 420 11.08 15.91 36.48
N GLY A 421 12.31 16.38 36.19
CA GLY A 421 13.17 15.81 35.15
C GLY A 421 12.76 16.20 33.72
N ARG A 422 11.79 17.10 33.57
CA ARG A 422 11.43 17.72 32.28
C ARG A 422 12.42 18.83 31.97
N ARG A 423 12.83 18.95 30.72
CA ARG A 423 13.71 20.05 30.29
C ARG A 423 12.95 21.37 30.20
N ARG A 424 13.66 22.49 30.40
CA ARG A 424 13.06 23.83 30.29
C ARG A 424 12.61 24.18 28.87
N ASP A 425 13.30 23.67 27.86
CA ASP A 425 13.02 23.87 26.44
C ASP A 425 12.09 22.79 25.84
N ALA A 426 11.53 21.90 26.66
CA ALA A 426 10.75 20.77 26.16
C ALA A 426 9.55 21.18 25.32
N ASP A 427 8.89 22.30 25.66
CA ASP A 427 7.71 22.81 24.95
C ASP A 427 8.06 23.45 23.60
N GLU A 428 9.31 23.90 23.43
CA GLU A 428 9.82 24.50 22.20
C GLU A 428 10.37 23.44 21.23
N ARG A 429 10.54 22.20 21.69
CA ARG A 429 11.15 21.10 20.92
C ARG A 429 10.11 20.04 20.55
N PRO A 430 9.78 19.88 19.25
CA PRO A 430 8.74 18.97 18.82
C PRO A 430 8.94 17.54 19.31
N GLU A 431 10.19 17.05 19.29
CA GLU A 431 10.52 15.69 19.70
C GLU A 431 10.36 15.43 21.21
N LEU A 432 10.15 16.48 21.99
CA LEU A 432 9.97 16.43 23.45
C LEU A 432 8.55 16.81 23.89
N CYS A 433 7.72 17.39 23.02
CA CYS A 433 6.34 17.77 23.34
C CYS A 433 5.26 17.18 22.42
N LYS A 434 5.62 16.61 21.26
CA LYS A 434 4.71 16.00 20.29
C LYS A 434 4.88 14.49 20.22
N GLY A 435 3.77 13.77 20.09
CA GLY A 435 3.77 12.32 19.90
C GLY A 435 4.09 11.91 18.47
N SER A 436 3.83 12.78 17.49
CA SER A 436 4.21 12.56 16.09
C SER A 436 5.22 13.60 15.60
N VAL A 437 6.36 13.14 15.12
CA VAL A 437 7.44 13.99 14.56
C VAL A 437 8.11 13.31 13.38
N GLU A 438 8.77 14.10 12.52
CA GLU A 438 9.69 13.59 11.50
C GLU A 438 11.12 14.01 11.81
N PHE A 439 12.07 13.13 11.52
CA PHE A 439 13.50 13.44 11.55
C PHE A 439 14.11 13.42 10.16
N VAL A 440 15.01 14.35 9.90
CA VAL A 440 15.94 14.26 8.78
C VAL A 440 16.89 13.10 9.06
N ALA A 441 16.98 12.14 8.13
CA ALA A 441 17.85 10.98 8.31
C ALA A 441 19.28 11.32 7.86
N SER A 442 20.27 11.16 8.74
CA SER A 442 21.68 11.39 8.40
C SER A 442 22.25 10.27 7.51
N GLY A 443 23.43 10.46 6.94
CA GLY A 443 24.04 9.55 5.95
C GLY A 443 24.17 8.09 6.41
N GLN A 444 24.27 7.84 7.72
CA GLN A 444 24.27 6.49 8.30
C GLN A 444 22.99 5.68 8.06
N TYR A 445 21.89 6.34 7.68
CA TYR A 445 20.60 5.71 7.35
C TYR A 445 20.45 5.44 5.85
N MET A 446 21.50 5.63 5.06
CA MET A 446 21.51 5.44 3.61
C MET A 446 22.59 4.44 3.20
N VAL A 447 22.21 3.42 2.44
CA VAL A 447 23.16 2.49 1.78
C VAL A 447 23.47 2.95 0.36
N ARG A 448 22.50 3.64 -0.25
CA ARG A 448 22.58 4.26 -1.57
C ARG A 448 21.85 5.61 -1.53
N PRO A 449 22.08 6.51 -2.50
CA PRO A 449 21.30 7.73 -2.63
C PRO A 449 19.79 7.43 -2.70
N PRO A 450 18.92 8.31 -2.16
CA PRO A 450 17.47 8.10 -2.17
C PRO A 450 16.94 7.86 -3.59
N MET A 451 16.12 6.81 -3.76
CA MET A 451 15.54 6.45 -5.05
C MET A 451 14.72 7.60 -5.65
N PRO A 452 14.88 7.91 -6.96
CA PRO A 452 13.99 8.84 -7.65
C PRO A 452 12.58 8.23 -7.79
N PRO A 453 11.52 9.04 -7.87
CA PRO A 453 10.19 8.55 -8.23
C PRO A 453 10.22 7.91 -9.62
N VAL A 454 9.86 6.63 -9.70
CA VAL A 454 9.77 5.88 -10.95
C VAL A 454 8.36 5.33 -11.11
N HIS A 455 7.73 5.59 -12.25
CA HIS A 455 6.41 5.09 -12.60
C HIS A 455 6.44 4.32 -13.92
N PHE A 456 6.17 3.02 -13.86
CA PHE A 456 6.05 2.14 -15.02
C PHE A 456 4.57 1.85 -15.27
N PHE A 457 4.04 2.21 -16.44
CA PHE A 457 2.67 1.90 -16.86
C PHE A 457 2.66 0.70 -17.80
N LEU A 458 1.98 -0.39 -17.38
CA LEU A 458 1.84 -1.61 -18.15
C LEU A 458 0.36 -1.79 -18.58
N ILE A 459 0.09 -1.64 -19.87
CA ILE A 459 -1.27 -1.48 -20.40
C ILE A 459 -1.70 -2.68 -21.26
N ASP A 460 -2.83 -3.30 -20.93
CA ASP A 460 -3.48 -4.33 -21.75
C ASP A 460 -4.02 -3.73 -23.07
N VAL A 461 -3.63 -4.34 -24.18
CA VAL A 461 -4.04 -4.00 -25.56
C VAL A 461 -4.68 -5.18 -26.29
N SER A 462 -5.14 -6.19 -25.55
CA SER A 462 -5.93 -7.29 -26.09
C SER A 462 -7.26 -6.81 -26.68
N TYR A 463 -7.90 -7.66 -27.48
CA TYR A 463 -9.21 -7.38 -28.07
C TYR A 463 -10.26 -6.97 -27.03
N SER A 464 -10.27 -7.59 -25.85
CA SER A 464 -11.17 -7.21 -24.76
C SER A 464 -10.90 -5.80 -24.24
N ALA A 465 -9.63 -5.43 -24.06
CA ALA A 465 -9.24 -4.11 -23.57
C ALA A 465 -9.58 -3.00 -24.58
N VAL A 466 -9.35 -3.24 -25.87
CA VAL A 466 -9.64 -2.29 -26.94
C VAL A 466 -11.15 -2.16 -27.19
N SER A 467 -11.85 -3.28 -27.35
CA SER A 467 -13.31 -3.28 -27.62
C SER A 467 -14.15 -2.76 -26.45
N SER A 468 -13.64 -2.86 -25.22
CA SER A 468 -14.30 -2.29 -24.04
C SER A 468 -14.08 -0.79 -23.87
N GLY A 469 -13.11 -0.21 -24.58
CA GLY A 469 -12.66 1.16 -24.39
C GLY A 469 -11.70 1.35 -23.21
N ALA A 470 -11.29 0.27 -22.52
CA ALA A 470 -10.38 0.33 -21.37
C ALA A 470 -9.00 0.86 -21.75
N THR A 471 -8.41 0.38 -22.86
CA THR A 471 -7.10 0.84 -23.34
C THR A 471 -7.09 2.36 -23.57
N ALA A 472 -8.12 2.90 -24.23
CA ALA A 472 -8.24 4.33 -24.51
C ALA A 472 -8.46 5.16 -23.22
N ALA A 473 -9.31 4.67 -22.31
CA ALA A 473 -9.54 5.31 -21.02
C ALA A 473 -8.25 5.38 -20.18
N VAL A 474 -7.47 4.29 -20.14
CA VAL A 474 -6.18 4.24 -19.43
C VAL A 474 -5.16 5.16 -20.07
N CYS A 475 -4.98 5.14 -21.40
CA CYS A 475 -4.02 6.04 -22.07
C CYS A 475 -4.35 7.52 -21.79
N SER A 476 -5.63 7.89 -21.86
CA SER A 476 -6.11 9.24 -21.52
C SER A 476 -5.87 9.58 -20.05
N ALA A 477 -6.16 8.65 -19.13
CA ALA A 477 -5.94 8.84 -17.71
C ALA A 477 -4.46 9.05 -17.37
N VAL A 478 -3.57 8.24 -17.96
CA VAL A 478 -2.11 8.37 -17.79
C VAL A 478 -1.67 9.73 -18.31
N ALA A 479 -1.98 10.08 -19.56
CA ALA A 479 -1.56 11.34 -20.18
C ALA A 479 -1.95 12.57 -19.34
N ARG A 480 -3.22 12.62 -18.89
CA ARG A 480 -3.74 13.71 -18.05
C ARG A 480 -3.07 13.79 -16.68
N THR A 481 -2.66 12.64 -16.13
CA THR A 481 -2.06 12.59 -14.78
C THR A 481 -0.58 12.95 -14.78
N LEU A 482 0.11 12.78 -15.91
CA LEU A 482 1.53 13.16 -16.04
C LEU A 482 1.74 14.67 -15.81
N ASP A 483 0.74 15.51 -16.07
CA ASP A 483 0.78 16.96 -15.82
C ASP A 483 0.83 17.32 -14.33
N ASP A 484 0.25 16.48 -13.48
CA ASP A 484 0.15 16.75 -12.04
C ASP A 484 1.38 16.25 -11.25
N LEU A 485 2.26 15.43 -11.84
CA LEU A 485 3.38 14.82 -11.15
C LEU A 485 4.40 15.87 -10.68
N GLN A 486 4.51 16.04 -9.36
CA GLN A 486 5.46 16.95 -8.71
C GLN A 486 6.91 16.41 -8.80
N GLY A 487 7.92 17.28 -8.69
CA GLY A 487 9.34 16.88 -8.73
C GLY A 487 9.86 16.52 -10.11
N SER A 488 9.34 17.20 -11.15
CA SER A 488 9.47 16.86 -12.58
C SER A 488 10.88 16.51 -13.07
N GLU A 489 11.93 17.07 -12.46
CA GLU A 489 13.32 16.85 -12.89
C GLU A 489 13.85 15.44 -12.55
N ARG A 490 13.39 14.83 -11.44
CA ARG A 490 13.87 13.50 -11.01
C ARG A 490 12.96 12.35 -11.41
N THR A 491 11.70 12.65 -11.72
CA THR A 491 10.68 11.63 -12.00
C THR A 491 10.97 10.93 -13.32
N ARG A 492 11.02 9.59 -13.29
CA ARG A 492 11.19 8.76 -14.48
C ARG A 492 9.92 7.99 -14.80
N VAL A 493 9.65 7.85 -16.09
CA VAL A 493 8.48 7.13 -16.60
C VAL A 493 8.90 6.06 -17.60
N ALA A 494 8.12 4.99 -17.64
CA ALA A 494 8.19 3.96 -18.67
C ALA A 494 6.76 3.54 -19.05
N VAL A 495 6.57 3.17 -20.32
CA VAL A 495 5.31 2.63 -20.83
C VAL A 495 5.63 1.32 -21.54
N ALA A 496 4.82 0.29 -21.29
CA ALA A 496 4.78 -0.93 -22.08
C ALA A 496 3.33 -1.38 -22.27
N THR A 497 3.07 -2.12 -23.33
CA THR A 497 1.76 -2.71 -23.61
C THR A 497 1.87 -4.22 -23.77
N PHE A 498 0.79 -4.96 -23.53
CA PHE A 498 0.80 -6.42 -23.71
C PHE A 498 -0.52 -6.96 -24.26
N ASP A 499 -0.42 -8.00 -25.06
CA ASP A 499 -1.50 -8.88 -25.52
C ASP A 499 -1.01 -10.33 -25.43
N SER A 500 -0.95 -11.10 -26.52
CA SER A 500 -0.23 -12.38 -26.57
C SER A 500 1.30 -12.23 -26.56
N THR A 501 1.82 -11.03 -26.77
CA THR A 501 3.24 -10.66 -26.66
C THR A 501 3.43 -9.39 -25.85
N ILE A 502 4.67 -9.10 -25.46
CA ILE A 502 5.02 -7.92 -24.66
C ILE A 502 5.65 -6.87 -25.59
N HIS A 503 5.21 -5.62 -25.49
CA HIS A 503 5.68 -4.50 -26.31
C HIS A 503 6.26 -3.41 -25.41
N PHE A 504 7.58 -3.28 -25.42
CA PHE A 504 8.28 -2.16 -24.78
C PHE A 504 8.43 -1.00 -25.75
N TYR A 505 8.59 0.22 -25.23
CA TYR A 505 8.80 1.41 -26.05
C TYR A 505 10.08 2.13 -25.64
N SER A 506 10.95 2.40 -26.60
CA SER A 506 12.05 3.35 -26.44
C SER A 506 11.50 4.76 -26.50
N LEU A 507 11.80 5.55 -25.48
CA LEU A 507 11.22 6.89 -25.25
C LEU A 507 12.28 7.98 -25.15
N GLN A 508 13.42 7.81 -25.80
CA GLN A 508 14.53 8.76 -25.72
C GLN A 508 14.12 10.13 -26.30
N ALA A 509 14.50 11.22 -25.63
CA ALA A 509 14.15 12.58 -26.04
C ALA A 509 14.71 12.96 -27.44
N SER A 510 15.77 12.30 -27.90
CA SER A 510 16.33 12.48 -29.24
C SER A 510 15.48 11.88 -30.36
N GLN A 511 14.51 11.02 -30.03
CA GLN A 511 13.66 10.35 -31.02
C GLN A 511 12.43 11.21 -31.33
N SER A 512 12.13 11.41 -32.62
CA SER A 512 10.91 12.10 -33.05
C SER A 512 9.65 11.26 -32.91
N GLN A 513 9.80 9.93 -32.84
CA GLN A 513 8.72 8.96 -32.65
C GLN A 513 9.19 7.81 -31.74
N PRO A 514 8.30 7.24 -30.92
CA PRO A 514 8.61 6.10 -30.07
C PRO A 514 8.91 4.86 -30.91
N GLN A 515 9.96 4.11 -30.55
CA GLN A 515 10.28 2.83 -31.18
C GLN A 515 9.75 1.66 -30.34
N MET A 516 8.91 0.82 -30.94
CA MET A 516 8.42 -0.40 -30.30
C MET A 516 9.46 -1.53 -30.35
N LEU A 517 9.67 -2.19 -29.22
CA LEU A 517 10.54 -3.36 -29.03
C LEU A 517 9.67 -4.53 -28.56
N VAL A 518 9.46 -5.51 -29.44
CA VAL A 518 8.59 -6.65 -29.17
C VAL A 518 9.38 -7.79 -28.53
N VAL A 519 8.88 -8.30 -27.41
CA VAL A 519 9.39 -9.48 -26.72
C VAL A 519 8.36 -10.61 -26.91
N PRO A 520 8.60 -11.53 -27.86
CA PRO A 520 7.66 -12.60 -28.17
C PRO A 520 7.80 -13.83 -27.26
N ASP A 521 8.93 -13.97 -26.55
CA ASP A 521 9.15 -15.06 -25.61
C ASP A 521 8.41 -14.76 -24.29
N ILE A 522 7.28 -15.43 -24.10
CA ILE A 522 6.40 -15.27 -22.94
C ILE A 522 6.61 -16.33 -21.86
N ASP A 523 7.44 -17.34 -22.14
CA ASP A 523 7.77 -18.42 -21.20
C ASP A 523 9.04 -18.09 -20.42
N ASP A 524 10.00 -17.40 -21.05
CA ASP A 524 11.17 -16.79 -20.40
C ASP A 524 11.29 -15.30 -20.72
N PRO A 525 10.37 -14.46 -20.20
CA PRO A 525 10.30 -13.05 -20.55
C PRO A 525 11.51 -12.29 -20.00
N TYR A 526 12.07 -11.43 -20.85
CA TYR A 526 13.18 -10.54 -20.53
C TYR A 526 12.82 -9.06 -20.75
N SER A 527 13.47 -8.16 -20.02
CA SER A 527 13.42 -6.72 -20.32
C SER A 527 14.51 -6.33 -21.32
N PRO A 528 14.19 -5.58 -22.39
CA PRO A 528 15.18 -4.84 -23.17
C PRO A 528 15.98 -3.86 -22.30
N LEU A 529 17.10 -3.33 -22.81
CA LEU A 529 18.03 -2.48 -22.06
C LEU A 529 17.30 -1.31 -21.35
N PRO A 530 17.40 -1.19 -20.00
CA PRO A 530 16.61 -0.21 -19.23
C PRO A 530 16.85 1.26 -19.60
N ALA A 531 18.05 1.59 -20.08
CA ALA A 531 18.46 2.98 -20.34
C ALA A 531 17.62 3.69 -21.41
N SER A 532 16.99 2.95 -22.33
CA SER A 532 16.07 3.52 -23.32
C SER A 532 14.59 3.45 -22.93
N LEU A 533 14.26 2.65 -21.90
CA LEU A 533 12.89 2.40 -21.45
C LEU A 533 12.45 3.36 -20.33
N LEU A 534 13.34 3.59 -19.36
CA LEU A 534 13.10 4.45 -18.20
C LEU A 534 13.69 5.82 -18.44
N VAL A 535 12.83 6.77 -18.82
CA VAL A 535 13.25 8.10 -19.26
C VAL A 535 12.81 9.20 -18.29
N PRO A 536 13.59 10.30 -18.14
CA PRO A 536 13.14 11.47 -17.39
C PRO A 536 11.87 12.06 -18.02
N LEU A 537 10.82 12.26 -17.21
CA LEU A 537 9.51 12.72 -17.70
C LEU A 537 9.62 14.08 -18.38
N GLN A 538 10.38 15.01 -17.81
CA GLN A 538 10.50 16.38 -18.31
C GLN A 538 11.16 16.45 -19.69
N GLU A 539 12.15 15.60 -19.96
CA GLU A 539 12.88 15.58 -21.23
C GLU A 539 12.10 14.85 -22.33
N SER A 540 11.42 13.75 -21.97
CA SER A 540 10.75 12.87 -22.93
C SER A 540 9.24 13.09 -23.04
N ARG A 541 8.68 14.15 -22.42
CA ARG A 541 7.22 14.35 -22.30
C ARG A 541 6.49 14.28 -23.64
N ALA A 542 6.96 15.01 -24.64
CA ALA A 542 6.32 15.07 -25.96
C ALA A 542 6.27 13.69 -26.66
N VAL A 543 7.32 12.87 -26.49
CA VAL A 543 7.38 11.51 -27.06
C VAL A 543 6.42 10.58 -26.32
N VAL A 544 6.32 10.71 -24.99
CA VAL A 544 5.37 9.94 -24.16
C VAL A 544 3.92 10.27 -24.51
N ASP A 545 3.58 11.56 -24.64
CA ASP A 545 2.23 11.97 -25.03
C ASP A 545 1.87 11.46 -26.44
N SER A 546 2.80 11.60 -27.39
CA SER A 546 2.63 11.05 -28.74
C SER A 546 2.44 9.53 -28.73
N LEU A 547 3.12 8.79 -27.84
CA LEU A 547 2.92 7.35 -27.69
C LEU A 547 1.51 7.06 -27.17
N LEU A 548 1.10 7.69 -26.07
CA LEU A 548 -0.19 7.45 -25.42
C LEU A 548 -1.38 7.77 -26.35
N GLU A 549 -1.26 8.79 -27.20
CA GLU A 549 -2.25 9.07 -28.24
C GLU A 549 -2.26 8.02 -29.38
N SER A 550 -1.10 7.42 -29.67
CA SER A 550 -0.95 6.45 -30.75
C SER A 550 -1.40 5.03 -30.38
N ILE A 551 -1.24 4.59 -29.11
CA ILE A 551 -1.55 3.22 -28.66
C ILE A 551 -2.98 2.80 -29.04
N PRO A 552 -4.04 3.57 -28.74
CA PRO A 552 -5.40 3.16 -29.11
C PRO A 552 -5.60 3.03 -30.63
N ARG A 553 -4.90 3.82 -31.44
CA ARG A 553 -4.95 3.75 -32.92
C ARG A 553 -4.17 2.55 -33.44
N MET A 554 -3.02 2.26 -32.83
CA MET A 554 -2.12 1.16 -33.20
C MET A 554 -2.80 -0.20 -33.04
N PHE A 555 -3.57 -0.38 -31.97
CA PHE A 555 -4.26 -1.63 -31.66
C PHE A 555 -5.77 -1.62 -32.00
N ALA A 556 -6.27 -0.60 -32.69
CA ALA A 556 -7.71 -0.42 -32.96
C ALA A 556 -8.39 -1.62 -33.66
N HIS A 557 -7.62 -2.38 -34.44
CA HIS A 557 -8.10 -3.54 -35.20
C HIS A 557 -7.54 -4.88 -34.69
N THR A 558 -6.98 -4.91 -33.46
CA THR A 558 -6.47 -6.15 -32.86
C THR A 558 -7.56 -7.22 -32.84
N GLN A 559 -7.18 -8.47 -33.13
CA GLN A 559 -8.03 -9.65 -33.00
C GLN A 559 -7.48 -10.62 -31.94
N VAL A 560 -6.47 -10.20 -31.18
CA VAL A 560 -5.80 -11.03 -30.18
C VAL A 560 -6.67 -11.11 -28.94
N GLY A 561 -7.31 -12.26 -28.72
CA GLY A 561 -8.23 -12.48 -27.61
C GLY A 561 -7.57 -12.89 -26.29
N ASP A 562 -6.33 -13.37 -26.32
CA ASP A 562 -5.59 -13.82 -25.14
C ASP A 562 -4.58 -12.77 -24.66
N ALA A 563 -4.25 -12.82 -23.38
CA ALA A 563 -3.30 -11.89 -22.76
C ALA A 563 -2.24 -12.63 -21.91
N CYS A 564 -0.97 -12.29 -22.09
CA CYS A 564 0.20 -12.82 -21.38
C CYS A 564 0.54 -12.00 -20.11
N GLY A 565 -0.47 -11.62 -19.32
CA GLY A 565 -0.31 -10.71 -18.19
C GLY A 565 0.77 -11.12 -17.17
N GLY A 566 0.93 -12.42 -16.90
CA GLY A 566 1.99 -12.92 -16.00
C GLY A 566 3.40 -12.67 -16.52
N ALA A 567 3.63 -12.93 -17.81
CA ALA A 567 4.91 -12.67 -18.46
C ALA A 567 5.21 -11.17 -18.52
N ALA A 568 4.20 -10.36 -18.86
CA ALA A 568 4.32 -8.91 -18.94
C ALA A 568 4.70 -8.28 -17.59
N VAL A 569 4.06 -8.70 -16.49
CA VAL A 569 4.40 -8.23 -15.14
C VAL A 569 5.82 -8.66 -14.76
N GLN A 570 6.24 -9.89 -15.06
CA GLN A 570 7.62 -10.33 -14.80
C GLN A 570 8.64 -9.45 -15.55
N ALA A 571 8.44 -9.22 -16.85
CA ALA A 571 9.34 -8.42 -17.67
C ALA A 571 9.44 -6.97 -17.16
N ALA A 572 8.30 -6.36 -16.78
CA ALA A 572 8.28 -5.01 -16.22
C ALA A 572 8.99 -4.93 -14.85
N VAL A 573 8.81 -5.95 -14.00
CA VAL A 573 9.57 -6.06 -12.74
C VAL A 573 11.07 -6.16 -13.02
N GLN A 574 11.51 -6.97 -14.00
CA GLN A 574 12.92 -7.05 -14.39
C GLN A 574 13.48 -5.71 -14.90
N ALA A 575 12.69 -4.95 -15.66
CA ALA A 575 13.07 -3.62 -16.13
C ALA A 575 13.34 -2.66 -14.95
N LEU A 576 12.50 -2.71 -13.92
CA LEU A 576 12.64 -1.90 -12.70
C LEU A 576 13.81 -2.37 -11.81
N LYS A 577 14.07 -3.68 -11.74
CA LYS A 577 15.22 -4.24 -11.01
C LYS A 577 16.54 -3.70 -11.53
N ALA A 578 16.69 -3.64 -12.85
CA ALA A 578 17.90 -3.15 -13.49
C ALA A 578 18.07 -1.61 -13.40
N GLY A 579 17.07 -0.90 -12.88
CA GLY A 579 16.91 0.56 -13.06
C GLY A 579 16.64 1.40 -11.81
N VAL A 580 16.80 0.87 -10.58
CA VAL A 580 16.71 1.53 -9.24
C VAL A 580 15.51 1.09 -8.36
N GLY A 581 14.42 0.57 -8.92
CA GLY A 581 13.17 0.27 -8.20
C GLY A 581 12.02 1.20 -8.65
N GLY A 582 10.88 1.22 -7.94
CA GLY A 582 9.79 2.14 -8.28
C GLY A 582 8.38 1.59 -8.10
N LYS A 583 7.40 2.19 -8.79
CA LYS A 583 6.02 1.72 -8.85
C LYS A 583 5.68 1.19 -10.24
N LEU A 584 5.12 -0.01 -10.30
CA LEU A 584 4.55 -0.63 -11.49
C LEU A 584 3.02 -0.56 -11.40
N HIS A 585 2.41 0.11 -12.37
CA HIS A 585 0.97 0.24 -12.53
C HIS A 585 0.49 -0.71 -13.61
N VAL A 586 -0.17 -1.79 -13.21
CA VAL A 586 -0.63 -2.84 -14.12
C VAL A 586 -2.11 -2.64 -14.42
N PHE A 587 -2.46 -2.43 -15.69
CA PHE A 587 -3.85 -2.33 -16.15
C PHE A 587 -4.21 -3.61 -16.88
N MET A 588 -5.11 -4.40 -16.30
CA MET A 588 -5.50 -5.72 -16.80
C MET A 588 -7.01 -5.79 -17.04
N THR A 589 -7.42 -6.41 -18.16
CA THR A 589 -8.84 -6.63 -18.47
C THR A 589 -9.23 -8.10 -18.55
N LEU A 590 -8.25 -9.00 -18.65
CA LEU A 590 -8.44 -10.44 -18.82
C LEU A 590 -7.64 -11.27 -17.82
N LEU A 591 -8.13 -12.50 -17.60
CA LEU A 591 -7.37 -13.56 -16.95
C LEU A 591 -6.10 -13.88 -17.76
N PRO A 592 -4.90 -13.87 -17.17
CA PRO A 592 -3.67 -14.27 -17.86
C PRO A 592 -3.71 -15.77 -18.19
N LYS A 593 -4.00 -16.16 -19.44
CA LYS A 593 -4.19 -17.57 -19.83
C LYS A 593 -2.96 -18.22 -20.46
N ILE A 594 -1.98 -17.43 -20.89
CA ILE A 594 -0.83 -17.87 -21.66
C ILE A 594 0.48 -17.33 -21.08
N GLY A 595 1.58 -18.01 -21.37
CA GLY A 595 2.92 -17.69 -20.88
C GLY A 595 3.14 -18.09 -19.42
N VAL A 596 4.29 -17.66 -18.88
CA VAL A 596 4.66 -17.93 -17.49
C VAL A 596 3.61 -17.38 -16.52
N ARG A 597 3.30 -18.15 -15.47
CA ARG A 597 2.24 -17.85 -14.48
C ARG A 597 0.83 -17.76 -15.05
N SER A 598 0.55 -18.47 -16.14
CA SER A 598 -0.81 -18.65 -16.66
C SER A 598 -1.78 -19.18 -15.59
N LEU A 599 -3.04 -18.76 -15.70
CA LEU A 599 -4.15 -19.12 -14.83
C LEU A 599 -5.27 -19.75 -15.64
N THR A 600 -6.03 -20.63 -15.00
CA THR A 600 -7.23 -21.23 -15.57
C THR A 600 -8.46 -20.73 -14.81
N SER A 601 -9.57 -20.52 -15.52
CA SER A 601 -10.78 -20.04 -14.86
C SER A 601 -11.30 -21.08 -13.87
N ARG A 602 -11.60 -20.60 -12.66
CA ARG A 602 -12.13 -21.40 -11.54
C ARG A 602 -13.61 -21.10 -11.28
N GLU A 603 -14.18 -20.14 -12.01
CA GLU A 603 -15.58 -19.75 -11.93
C GLU A 603 -16.50 -20.92 -12.34
N GLY A 604 -17.60 -21.12 -11.61
CA GLY A 604 -18.54 -22.23 -11.82
C GLY A 604 -18.12 -23.60 -11.25
N LYS A 605 -16.83 -23.83 -10.97
CA LYS A 605 -16.34 -25.06 -10.29
C LYS A 605 -16.49 -24.99 -8.76
N VAL A 606 -16.52 -23.78 -8.23
CA VAL A 606 -16.65 -23.48 -6.80
C VAL A 606 -18.06 -22.93 -6.57
N ALA A 607 -19.00 -23.77 -6.14
CA ALA A 607 -20.38 -23.38 -5.89
C ALA A 607 -20.79 -23.68 -4.44
N GLY A 608 -21.24 -22.64 -3.73
CA GLY A 608 -21.79 -22.77 -2.37
C GLY A 608 -20.80 -22.53 -1.22
N ASP A 609 -21.35 -22.48 0.00
CA ASP A 609 -20.67 -22.07 1.24
C ASP A 609 -19.47 -22.95 1.65
N LYS A 610 -19.47 -24.23 1.22
CA LYS A 610 -18.43 -25.21 1.60
C LYS A 610 -17.16 -25.11 0.76
N ASP A 611 -17.27 -24.60 -0.47
CA ASP A 611 -16.13 -24.55 -1.41
C ASP A 611 -15.65 -23.13 -1.69
N ALA A 612 -16.43 -22.09 -1.32
CA ALA A 612 -16.08 -20.68 -1.55
C ALA A 612 -14.66 -20.31 -1.06
N GLN A 613 -14.21 -20.91 0.05
CA GLN A 613 -12.85 -20.79 0.59
C GLN A 613 -11.75 -21.22 -0.40
N ALA A 614 -11.96 -22.30 -1.16
CA ALA A 614 -10.99 -22.83 -2.12
C ALA A 614 -10.76 -21.84 -3.28
N GLY A 615 -11.80 -21.09 -3.65
CA GLY A 615 -11.72 -20.02 -4.64
C GLY A 615 -11.04 -18.74 -4.13
N GLN A 616 -10.69 -18.65 -2.84
CA GLN A 616 -9.97 -17.51 -2.25
C GLN A 616 -8.50 -17.83 -1.96
N VAL A 617 -8.05 -19.07 -2.21
CA VAL A 617 -6.65 -19.45 -2.15
C VAL A 617 -5.99 -19.12 -3.51
N PRO A 618 -4.80 -18.50 -3.53
CA PRO A 618 -4.04 -18.31 -4.76
C PRO A 618 -3.85 -19.63 -5.51
N ALA A 619 -4.03 -19.61 -6.85
CA ALA A 619 -3.98 -20.83 -7.67
C ALA A 619 -2.63 -21.56 -7.57
N ASN A 620 -1.55 -20.79 -7.45
CA ASN A 620 -0.19 -21.29 -7.32
C ASN A 620 0.66 -20.31 -6.48
N LYS A 621 1.88 -20.74 -6.14
CA LYS A 621 2.83 -19.92 -5.37
C LYS A 621 3.74 -19.06 -6.25
N GLU A 622 3.64 -19.14 -7.57
CA GLU A 622 4.57 -18.48 -8.49
C GLU A 622 4.38 -16.96 -8.53
N TRP A 623 3.14 -16.50 -8.40
CA TRP A 623 2.81 -15.08 -8.24
C TRP A 623 3.36 -14.51 -6.92
N ALA A 624 3.30 -15.29 -5.84
CA ALA A 624 3.88 -14.89 -4.55
C ALA A 624 5.40 -14.72 -4.65
N LYS A 625 6.09 -15.67 -5.28
CA LYS A 625 7.55 -15.58 -5.52
C LYS A 625 7.92 -14.34 -6.33
N LEU A 626 7.15 -14.00 -7.37
CA LEU A 626 7.38 -12.78 -8.16
C LEU A 626 7.18 -11.52 -7.31
N ALA A 627 6.16 -11.52 -6.44
CA ALA A 627 5.87 -10.39 -5.57
C ALA A 627 6.96 -10.19 -4.50
N GLU A 628 7.46 -11.28 -3.91
CA GLU A 628 8.58 -11.27 -2.97
C GLU A 628 9.84 -10.73 -3.65
N GLU A 629 10.16 -11.25 -4.85
CA GLU A 629 11.29 -10.77 -5.63
C GLU A 629 11.14 -9.28 -5.99
N ALA A 630 9.95 -8.82 -6.41
CA ALA A 630 9.70 -7.40 -6.66
C ALA A 630 9.94 -6.54 -5.40
N ALA A 631 9.43 -6.98 -4.24
CA ALA A 631 9.60 -6.25 -3.00
C ALA A 631 11.07 -6.15 -2.54
N GLU A 632 11.87 -7.19 -2.76
CA GLU A 632 13.30 -7.19 -2.44
C GLU A 632 14.06 -6.07 -3.14
N TYR A 633 13.69 -5.80 -4.40
CA TYR A 633 14.24 -4.72 -5.23
C TYR A 633 13.45 -3.41 -5.15
N GLN A 634 12.64 -3.23 -4.09
CA GLN A 634 11.88 -1.99 -3.85
C GLN A 634 10.92 -1.63 -5.00
N VAL A 635 10.31 -2.64 -5.62
CA VAL A 635 9.26 -2.48 -6.62
C VAL A 635 7.90 -2.66 -5.97
N CYS A 636 7.09 -1.60 -5.99
CA CYS A 636 5.69 -1.60 -5.60
C CYS A 636 4.80 -1.93 -6.82
N ILE A 637 3.80 -2.82 -6.67
CA ILE A 637 2.90 -3.20 -7.78
C ILE A 637 1.46 -2.81 -7.44
N ASP A 638 0.96 -1.81 -8.16
CA ASP A 638 -0.45 -1.41 -8.16
C ASP A 638 -1.19 -2.15 -9.30
N LEU A 639 -2.38 -2.67 -9.01
CA LEU A 639 -3.18 -3.44 -9.96
C LEU A 639 -4.53 -2.75 -10.20
N PHE A 640 -4.77 -2.37 -11.45
CA PHE A 640 -6.03 -1.84 -11.94
C PHE A 640 -6.71 -2.91 -12.80
N VAL A 641 -7.78 -3.50 -12.27
CA VAL A 641 -8.57 -4.54 -12.94
C VAL A 641 -9.79 -3.89 -13.59
N LEU A 642 -9.76 -3.71 -14.91
CA LEU A 642 -10.84 -3.15 -15.73
C LEU A 642 -11.55 -4.27 -16.50
N ALA A 643 -11.97 -5.31 -15.78
CA ALA A 643 -12.47 -6.53 -16.39
C ALA A 643 -13.98 -6.50 -16.60
N ARG A 644 -14.45 -7.27 -17.59
CA ARG A 644 -15.87 -7.58 -17.80
C ARG A 644 -16.25 -9.00 -17.36
N SER A 645 -15.26 -9.80 -17.02
CA SER A 645 -15.38 -11.21 -16.64
C SER A 645 -14.37 -11.55 -15.54
N HIS A 646 -14.44 -12.77 -15.02
CA HIS A 646 -13.53 -13.24 -13.97
C HIS A 646 -12.05 -13.16 -14.37
N VAL A 647 -11.20 -12.68 -13.44
CA VAL A 647 -9.73 -12.54 -13.62
C VAL A 647 -8.91 -13.19 -12.51
N ASP A 648 -9.55 -13.80 -11.52
CA ASP A 648 -8.87 -14.46 -10.38
C ASP A 648 -8.07 -13.48 -9.51
N ILE A 649 -8.77 -12.50 -8.94
CA ILE A 649 -8.20 -11.52 -8.01
C ILE A 649 -7.59 -12.20 -6.79
N ALA A 650 -8.12 -13.35 -6.37
CA ALA A 650 -7.58 -14.11 -5.25
C ALA A 650 -6.09 -14.45 -5.43
N THR A 651 -5.66 -14.74 -6.67
CA THR A 651 -4.26 -14.97 -7.00
C THR A 651 -3.49 -13.67 -7.24
N LEU A 652 -4.07 -12.73 -8.00
CA LEU A 652 -3.37 -11.51 -8.41
C LEU A 652 -3.12 -10.52 -7.26
N GLN A 653 -4.01 -10.46 -6.26
CA GLN A 653 -3.89 -9.55 -5.11
C GLN A 653 -2.60 -9.76 -4.30
N VAL A 654 -1.94 -10.93 -4.43
CA VAL A 654 -0.68 -11.24 -3.75
C VAL A 654 0.42 -10.25 -4.17
N LEU A 655 0.40 -9.78 -5.41
CA LEU A 655 1.32 -8.75 -5.91
C LEU A 655 1.23 -7.48 -5.07
N CYS A 656 0.02 -6.95 -4.90
CA CYS A 656 -0.24 -5.75 -4.11
C CYS A 656 0.08 -5.99 -2.63
N ARG A 657 -0.34 -7.16 -2.08
CA ARG A 657 -0.17 -7.48 -0.66
C ARG A 657 1.30 -7.57 -0.25
N ALA A 658 2.17 -8.20 -1.05
CA ALA A 658 3.58 -8.34 -0.69
C ALA A 658 4.39 -7.06 -0.94
N THR A 659 3.99 -6.25 -1.93
CA THR A 659 4.77 -5.06 -2.34
C THR A 659 4.27 -3.73 -1.78
N GLY A 660 3.18 -3.75 -1.00
CA GLY A 660 2.57 -2.53 -0.46
C GLY A 660 1.75 -1.74 -1.48
N GLY A 661 1.40 -2.34 -2.62
CA GLY A 661 0.57 -1.71 -3.66
C GLY A 661 -0.94 -1.78 -3.39
N GLN A 662 -1.72 -1.16 -4.27
CA GLN A 662 -3.17 -1.08 -4.21
C GLN A 662 -3.87 -1.89 -5.31
N LEU A 663 -5.06 -2.39 -4.99
CA LEU A 663 -5.94 -3.07 -5.92
C LEU A 663 -7.16 -2.18 -6.21
N TYR A 664 -7.34 -1.82 -7.47
CA TYR A 664 -8.52 -1.13 -7.98
C TYR A 664 -9.31 -2.10 -8.85
N HIS A 665 -10.60 -2.24 -8.58
CA HIS A 665 -11.45 -3.24 -9.22
C HIS A 665 -12.69 -2.59 -9.80
N TYR A 666 -12.78 -2.59 -11.13
CA TYR A 666 -13.89 -2.04 -11.91
C TYR A 666 -14.53 -3.19 -12.70
N CYS A 667 -15.66 -3.69 -12.21
CA CYS A 667 -16.34 -4.81 -12.84
C CYS A 667 -17.87 -4.69 -12.74
N PRO A 668 -18.60 -4.75 -13.87
CA PRO A 668 -18.08 -4.72 -15.25
C PRO A 668 -17.60 -3.32 -15.64
N PHE A 669 -16.40 -3.19 -16.21
CA PHE A 669 -15.89 -1.89 -16.64
C PHE A 669 -16.66 -1.34 -17.86
N THR A 670 -17.09 -0.09 -17.74
CA THR A 670 -17.66 0.71 -18.83
C THR A 670 -17.09 2.13 -18.84
N PRO A 671 -16.61 2.65 -19.99
CA PRO A 671 -16.03 3.99 -20.05
C PRO A 671 -16.98 5.10 -19.56
N ALA A 672 -18.29 4.96 -19.83
CA ALA A 672 -19.29 5.96 -19.45
C ALA A 672 -19.47 6.12 -17.93
N LEU A 673 -19.21 5.07 -17.14
CA LEU A 673 -19.34 5.12 -15.68
C LEU A 673 -18.00 5.25 -14.97
N ASP A 674 -16.98 4.57 -15.49
CA ASP A 674 -15.79 4.24 -14.70
C ASP A 674 -14.54 4.99 -15.17
N ALA A 675 -14.53 5.61 -16.35
CA ALA A 675 -13.33 6.30 -16.86
C ALA A 675 -12.87 7.45 -15.95
N ASP A 676 -13.81 8.23 -15.41
CA ASP A 676 -13.48 9.29 -14.46
C ASP A 676 -12.99 8.74 -13.13
N GLN A 677 -13.53 7.61 -12.67
CA GLN A 677 -13.05 6.93 -11.46
C GLN A 677 -11.62 6.42 -11.68
N VAL A 678 -11.33 5.76 -12.81
CA VAL A 678 -9.98 5.28 -13.15
C VAL A 678 -8.98 6.43 -13.19
N PHE A 679 -9.34 7.55 -13.82
CA PHE A 679 -8.49 8.74 -13.84
C PHE A 679 -8.21 9.28 -12.43
N ASN A 680 -9.25 9.48 -11.62
CA ASN A 680 -9.07 10.04 -10.27
C ASN A 680 -8.35 9.07 -9.33
N ASP A 681 -8.58 7.77 -9.45
CA ASP A 681 -7.89 6.74 -8.67
C ASP A 681 -6.40 6.66 -9.04
N LEU A 682 -6.07 6.71 -10.33
CA LEU A 682 -4.68 6.76 -10.80
C LEU A 682 -3.99 8.05 -10.35
N ARG A 683 -4.64 9.20 -10.54
CA ARG A 683 -4.17 10.51 -10.09
C ARG A 683 -3.91 10.52 -8.60
N TRP A 684 -4.85 10.04 -7.79
CA TRP A 684 -4.67 9.94 -6.35
C TRP A 684 -3.56 8.95 -5.97
N ASN A 685 -3.45 7.80 -6.66
CA ASN A 685 -2.38 6.82 -6.40
C ASN A 685 -0.98 7.42 -6.57
N LEU A 686 -0.82 8.28 -7.57
CA LEU A 686 0.44 8.93 -7.90
C LEU A 686 0.75 10.13 -7.01
N LEU A 687 -0.25 10.96 -6.68
CA LEU A 687 -0.04 12.25 -6.02
C LEU A 687 -0.18 12.23 -4.50
N ARG A 688 -0.91 11.26 -3.94
CA ARG A 688 -1.14 11.23 -2.48
C ARG A 688 0.19 11.12 -1.73
N PRO A 689 0.25 11.64 -0.48
CA PRO A 689 1.42 11.46 0.37
C PRO A 689 1.78 9.98 0.50
N GLN A 690 3.01 9.64 0.13
CA GLN A 690 3.52 8.28 0.19
C GLN A 690 5.02 8.28 0.47
N GLY A 691 5.48 7.25 1.16
CA GLY A 691 6.89 6.97 1.37
C GLY A 691 7.34 5.80 0.50
N MET A 692 8.54 5.91 -0.07
CA MET A 692 9.18 4.90 -0.91
C MET A 692 10.36 4.27 -0.16
N GLU A 693 10.76 3.05 -0.55
CA GLU A 693 11.89 2.32 0.06
C GLU A 693 11.84 2.31 1.59
N ALA A 694 10.65 2.08 2.13
CA ALA A 694 10.38 2.28 3.53
C ALA A 694 10.67 1.02 4.34
N VAL A 695 11.19 1.20 5.55
CA VAL A 695 11.39 0.15 6.54
C VAL A 695 10.77 0.62 7.84
N ALA A 696 9.87 -0.17 8.40
CA ALA A 696 9.16 0.18 9.62
C ALA A 696 9.37 -0.84 10.75
N ARG A 697 9.32 -0.34 11.98
CA ARG A 697 9.34 -1.15 13.20
C ARG A 697 8.50 -0.50 14.28
N LEU A 698 7.67 -1.30 14.94
CA LEU A 698 7.01 -0.95 16.20
C LEU A 698 7.83 -1.46 17.40
N ARG A 699 8.07 -0.58 18.37
CA ARG A 699 8.76 -0.87 19.64
C ARG A 699 7.78 -0.73 20.80
N CYS A 700 7.91 -1.58 21.80
CA CYS A 700 7.09 -1.59 23.01
C CYS A 700 7.96 -1.41 24.25
N SER A 701 7.42 -0.79 25.30
CA SER A 701 8.05 -0.73 26.61
C SER A 701 8.13 -2.11 27.26
N GLN A 702 8.98 -2.25 28.28
CA GLN A 702 9.14 -3.50 29.01
C GLN A 702 7.80 -4.10 29.45
N GLY A 703 7.67 -5.42 29.27
CA GLY A 703 6.49 -6.22 29.58
C GLY A 703 5.51 -6.39 28.42
N LEU A 704 5.67 -5.64 27.32
CA LEU A 704 4.95 -5.85 26.06
C LEU A 704 5.91 -6.16 24.92
N THR A 705 5.46 -7.01 23.99
CA THR A 705 6.18 -7.28 22.75
C THR A 705 5.22 -7.39 21.57
N VAL A 706 5.75 -7.25 20.36
CA VAL A 706 4.98 -7.41 19.13
C VAL A 706 4.74 -8.89 18.88
N ASP A 707 3.48 -9.27 18.73
CA ASP A 707 3.10 -10.64 18.37
C ASP A 707 3.12 -10.82 16.85
N SER A 708 2.39 -9.97 16.13
CA SER A 708 2.25 -10.09 14.68
C SER A 708 1.91 -8.76 14.00
N TYR A 709 2.29 -8.66 12.73
CA TYR A 709 1.91 -7.57 11.83
C TYR A 709 0.89 -8.10 10.82
N THR A 710 -0.15 -7.32 10.53
CA THR A 710 -1.15 -7.60 9.50
C THR A 710 -1.31 -6.35 8.62
N GLY A 711 -1.15 -6.52 7.31
CA GLY A 711 -1.12 -5.42 6.35
C GLY A 711 -0.55 -5.85 5.00
N SER A 712 -0.26 -4.86 4.17
CA SER A 712 0.42 -5.05 2.88
C SER A 712 1.88 -4.62 3.02
N PHE A 713 2.78 -5.58 3.15
CA PHE A 713 4.22 -5.38 3.34
C PHE A 713 4.97 -6.66 3.00
N PHE A 714 6.29 -6.53 2.83
CA PHE A 714 7.23 -7.62 2.75
C PHE A 714 7.98 -7.76 4.07
N LYS A 715 8.32 -8.99 4.46
CA LYS A 715 8.97 -9.25 5.74
C LYS A 715 10.26 -10.03 5.52
N ARG A 716 11.39 -9.32 5.45
CA ARG A 716 12.73 -9.93 5.35
C ARG A 716 13.27 -10.40 6.71
N THR A 717 12.95 -9.68 7.79
CA THR A 717 13.39 -10.04 9.15
C THR A 717 12.20 -10.26 10.07
N ALA A 718 12.42 -10.90 11.22
CA ALA A 718 11.35 -11.16 12.17
C ALA A 718 10.71 -9.88 12.77
N THR A 719 11.45 -8.76 12.77
CA THR A 719 11.10 -7.56 13.55
C THR A 719 10.80 -6.33 12.70
N ASP A 720 11.44 -6.22 11.53
CA ASP A 720 11.22 -5.12 10.58
C ASP A 720 10.28 -5.56 9.47
N ILE A 721 9.49 -4.62 8.97
CA ILE A 721 8.70 -4.78 7.76
C ILE A 721 9.25 -3.84 6.68
N ASP A 722 9.42 -4.39 5.49
CA ASP A 722 9.85 -3.69 4.29
C ASP A 722 8.61 -3.29 3.49
N LEU A 723 8.61 -2.04 3.03
CA LEU A 723 7.50 -1.38 2.37
C LEU A 723 8.05 -0.66 1.13
N PRO A 724 8.10 -1.34 -0.04
CA PRO A 724 8.56 -0.71 -1.29
C PRO A 724 7.91 0.65 -1.54
N ALA A 725 6.60 0.72 -1.28
CA ALA A 725 5.89 1.96 -1.05
C ALA A 725 4.82 1.80 0.04
N ILE A 726 4.50 2.89 0.73
CA ILE A 726 3.36 2.97 1.64
C ILE A 726 2.69 4.34 1.49
N SER A 727 1.37 4.34 1.36
CA SER A 727 0.57 5.53 1.09
C SER A 727 -0.24 6.00 2.30
N SER A 728 -0.75 7.23 2.21
CA SER A 728 -1.64 7.83 3.20
C SER A 728 -2.91 7.04 3.48
N ASP A 729 -3.39 6.22 2.54
CA ASP A 729 -4.62 5.42 2.71
C ASP A 729 -4.38 4.06 3.37
N GLN A 730 -3.13 3.64 3.54
CA GLN A 730 -2.79 2.33 4.05
C GLN A 730 -2.55 2.36 5.54
N SER A 731 -3.05 1.33 6.21
CA SER A 731 -2.80 1.13 7.63
C SER A 731 -2.41 -0.30 7.96
N LEU A 732 -1.54 -0.41 8.96
CA LEU A 732 -0.98 -1.64 9.48
C LEU A 732 -1.67 -1.95 10.81
N LEU A 733 -1.99 -3.21 11.04
CA LEU A 733 -2.48 -3.71 12.32
C LEU A 733 -1.32 -4.45 13.00
N VAL A 734 -1.00 -4.04 14.22
CA VAL A 734 0.07 -4.65 15.03
C VAL A 734 -0.53 -5.21 16.31
N THR A 735 -0.56 -6.54 16.44
CA THR A 735 -1.05 -7.20 17.65
C THR A 735 0.07 -7.27 18.68
N LEU A 736 -0.26 -6.95 19.93
CA LEU A 736 0.68 -6.97 21.05
C LEU A 736 0.36 -8.13 21.98
N ARG A 737 1.39 -8.65 22.63
CA ARG A 737 1.25 -9.66 23.69
C ARG A 737 2.06 -9.26 24.91
N HIS A 738 1.63 -9.75 26.07
CA HIS A 738 2.39 -9.64 27.31
C HIS A 738 3.58 -10.58 27.29
N GLU A 739 4.72 -10.04 27.69
CA GLU A 739 5.93 -10.81 28.02
C GLU A 739 6.08 -10.92 29.55
N GLU A 740 5.78 -9.83 30.27
CA GLU A 740 5.83 -9.76 31.73
C GLU A 740 4.60 -9.02 32.28
N LYS A 741 4.43 -9.07 33.61
CA LYS A 741 3.41 -8.25 34.30
C LYS A 741 3.82 -6.78 34.22
N LEU A 742 2.89 -5.92 33.80
CA LEU A 742 3.08 -4.47 33.81
C LEU A 742 2.84 -3.92 35.21
N ALA A 743 3.58 -2.86 35.55
CA ALA A 743 3.38 -2.12 36.80
C ALA A 743 2.00 -1.46 36.82
N GLU A 744 1.35 -1.45 37.98
CA GLU A 744 0.05 -0.80 38.18
C GLU A 744 0.21 0.72 38.19
N GLN A 745 -0.74 1.44 37.58
CA GLN A 745 -0.71 2.91 37.47
C GLN A 745 0.52 3.47 36.74
N ALA A 746 1.22 2.63 35.98
CA ALA A 746 2.28 3.04 35.07
C ALA A 746 1.70 3.34 33.67
N GLU A 747 2.57 3.73 32.75
CA GLU A 747 2.21 3.84 31.34
C GLU A 747 3.01 2.84 30.50
N ALA A 748 2.32 2.16 29.60
CA ALA A 748 2.90 1.30 28.57
C ALA A 748 3.11 2.13 27.31
N CYS A 749 4.36 2.25 26.88
CA CYS A 749 4.74 3.05 25.72
C CYS A 749 4.86 2.18 24.46
N VAL A 750 4.39 2.70 23.34
CA VAL A 750 4.55 2.11 22.02
C VAL A 750 5.06 3.18 21.05
N GLN A 751 6.12 2.87 20.30
CA GLN A 751 6.68 3.78 19.30
C GLN A 751 6.78 3.07 17.95
N PHE A 752 6.01 3.55 16.98
CA PHE A 752 6.14 3.18 15.58
C PHE A 752 7.14 4.11 14.90
N ALA A 753 8.15 3.53 14.26
CA ALA A 753 9.15 4.28 13.50
C ALA A 753 9.20 3.76 12.07
N ILE A 754 9.14 4.66 11.10
CA ILE A 754 9.29 4.35 9.68
C ILE A 754 10.38 5.21 9.06
N LEU A 755 11.42 4.57 8.55
CA LEU A 755 12.48 5.19 7.75
C LEU A 755 12.06 5.07 6.28
N TYR A 756 11.99 6.18 5.55
CA TYR A 756 11.47 6.19 4.18
C TYR A 756 12.11 7.29 3.32
N THR A 757 11.96 7.16 2.01
CA THR A 757 12.33 8.17 1.01
C THR A 757 11.07 8.93 0.59
N THR A 758 11.07 10.26 0.68
CA THR A 758 9.98 11.10 0.19
C THR A 758 9.93 11.07 -1.33
N THR A 759 8.80 11.47 -1.92
CA THR A 759 8.70 11.67 -3.38
C THR A 759 9.61 12.78 -3.90
N THR A 760 10.03 13.72 -3.05
CA THR A 760 11.05 14.74 -3.38
C THR A 760 12.48 14.20 -3.30
N GLY A 761 12.67 12.98 -2.79
CA GLY A 761 13.95 12.29 -2.73
C GLY A 761 14.80 12.64 -1.50
N GLU A 762 14.15 13.00 -0.39
CA GLU A 762 14.77 13.14 0.93
C GLU A 762 14.59 11.86 1.74
N ARG A 763 15.60 11.47 2.53
CA ARG A 763 15.45 10.36 3.48
C ARG A 763 14.98 10.91 4.82
N ARG A 764 13.83 10.43 5.30
CA ARG A 764 13.20 10.88 6.55
C ARG A 764 12.86 9.70 7.46
N ILE A 765 12.73 9.97 8.75
CA ILE A 765 12.23 9.03 9.75
C ILE A 765 10.97 9.63 10.35
N ARG A 766 9.80 9.03 10.12
CA ARG A 766 8.56 9.44 10.79
C ARG A 766 8.34 8.58 12.03
N LEU A 767 7.99 9.23 13.13
CA LEU A 767 7.74 8.61 14.42
C LEU A 767 6.32 8.90 14.90
N HIS A 768 5.69 7.89 15.48
CA HIS A 768 4.47 8.01 16.25
C HIS A 768 4.66 7.31 17.59
N THR A 769 4.51 8.03 18.69
CA THR A 769 4.65 7.52 20.06
C THR A 769 3.32 7.64 20.79
N LEU A 770 2.88 6.57 21.44
CA LEU A 770 1.74 6.55 22.37
C LEU A 770 2.21 6.06 23.73
N SER A 771 1.76 6.72 24.80
CA SER A 771 1.95 6.30 26.19
C SER A 771 0.59 6.04 26.84
N LEU A 772 0.24 4.76 26.98
CA LEU A 772 -1.09 4.31 27.42
C LEU A 772 -1.09 3.90 28.89
N PRO A 773 -2.05 4.35 29.72
CA PRO A 773 -2.12 3.96 31.12
C PRO A 773 -2.39 2.46 31.31
N THR A 774 -1.83 1.87 32.36
CA THR A 774 -2.08 0.47 32.74
C THR A 774 -3.14 0.35 33.83
N THR A 775 -3.91 -0.74 33.81
CA THR A 775 -4.96 -1.02 34.80
C THR A 775 -4.99 -2.49 35.23
N ALA A 776 -5.19 -2.74 36.51
CA ALA A 776 -5.48 -4.07 37.06
C ALA A 776 -6.99 -4.35 37.16
N VAL A 777 -7.82 -3.36 36.86
CA VAL A 777 -9.28 -3.42 37.02
C VAL A 777 -9.95 -3.56 35.67
N LEU A 778 -10.68 -4.66 35.50
CA LEU A 778 -11.34 -5.01 34.24
C LEU A 778 -12.35 -3.94 33.75
N GLY A 779 -13.09 -3.32 34.66
CA GLY A 779 -14.05 -2.26 34.29
C GLY A 779 -13.40 -1.05 33.60
N HIS A 780 -12.15 -0.71 33.95
CA HIS A 780 -11.41 0.36 33.27
C HIS A 780 -10.94 -0.05 31.87
N VAL A 781 -10.69 -1.35 31.63
CA VAL A 781 -10.38 -1.88 30.29
C VAL A 781 -11.55 -1.63 29.34
N TYR A 782 -12.78 -1.95 29.77
CA TYR A 782 -13.99 -1.71 28.96
C TYR A 782 -14.27 -0.24 28.71
N ARG A 783 -14.04 0.64 29.70
CA ARG A 783 -14.19 2.09 29.50
C ARG A 783 -13.16 2.68 28.55
N GLY A 784 -11.98 2.06 28.47
CA GLY A 784 -10.90 2.48 27.57
C GLY A 784 -10.92 1.80 26.20
N ALA A 785 -11.90 0.95 25.89
CA ALA A 785 -11.96 0.26 24.61
C ALA A 785 -12.32 1.22 23.47
N ASP A 786 -11.59 1.15 22.36
CA ASP A 786 -11.90 1.90 21.13
C ASP A 786 -12.71 1.00 20.19
N LEU A 787 -14.00 1.28 20.03
CA LEU A 787 -14.90 0.48 19.21
C LEU A 787 -14.44 0.35 17.75
N ASP A 788 -13.94 1.44 17.16
CA ASP A 788 -13.60 1.50 15.74
C ASP A 788 -12.33 0.67 15.47
N ALA A 789 -11.36 0.74 16.38
CA ALA A 789 -10.18 -0.12 16.33
C ALA A 789 -10.53 -1.60 16.60
N GLN A 790 -11.46 -1.88 17.51
CA GLN A 790 -11.94 -3.25 17.80
C GLN A 790 -12.62 -3.88 16.57
N ILE A 791 -13.56 -3.16 15.94
CA ILE A 791 -14.21 -3.69 14.74
C ILE A 791 -13.26 -3.78 13.55
N ASN A 792 -12.29 -2.87 13.43
CA ASN A 792 -11.24 -2.95 12.41
C ASN A 792 -10.39 -4.23 12.57
N TYR A 793 -9.99 -4.55 13.81
CA TYR A 793 -9.30 -5.80 14.12
C TYR A 793 -10.15 -7.03 13.76
N ILE A 794 -11.42 -7.06 14.18
CA ILE A 794 -12.32 -8.19 13.91
C ILE A 794 -12.51 -8.37 12.40
N GLY A 795 -12.76 -7.29 11.65
CA GLY A 795 -12.90 -7.32 10.20
C GLY A 795 -11.66 -7.86 9.49
N ARG A 796 -10.47 -7.36 9.85
CA ARG A 796 -9.18 -7.80 9.30
C ARG A 796 -8.90 -9.27 9.55
N THR A 797 -9.02 -9.69 10.82
CA THR A 797 -8.69 -11.06 11.22
C THR A 797 -9.68 -12.07 10.65
N SER A 798 -10.99 -11.76 10.69
CA SER A 798 -12.02 -12.62 10.11
C SER A 798 -11.92 -12.71 8.59
N ALA A 799 -11.64 -11.61 7.88
CA ALA A 799 -11.42 -11.64 6.43
C ALA A 799 -10.14 -12.43 6.07
N GLY A 800 -9.08 -12.29 6.86
CA GLY A 800 -7.82 -13.01 6.68
C GLY A 800 -7.91 -14.53 6.86
N HIS A 801 -8.91 -15.04 7.60
CA HIS A 801 -9.14 -16.47 7.79
C HIS A 801 -9.90 -17.15 6.65
N ILE A 802 -10.57 -16.40 5.76
CA ILE A 802 -11.42 -16.96 4.70
C ILE A 802 -10.68 -17.95 3.78
N PRO A 803 -9.42 -17.71 3.37
CA PRO A 803 -8.69 -18.70 2.57
C PRO A 803 -8.49 -20.06 3.27
N GLY A 804 -8.63 -20.13 4.60
CA GLY A 804 -8.42 -21.35 5.40
C GLY A 804 -9.65 -21.86 6.16
N ALA A 805 -10.81 -21.22 6.07
CA ALA A 805 -12.00 -21.57 6.84
C ALA A 805 -13.30 -21.28 6.05
N THR A 806 -14.38 -21.99 6.42
CA THR A 806 -15.69 -21.79 5.77
C THR A 806 -16.26 -20.41 6.06
N LEU A 807 -17.07 -19.88 5.13
CA LEU A 807 -17.74 -18.59 5.32
C LEU A 807 -18.67 -18.61 6.55
N ALA A 808 -19.32 -19.75 6.81
CA ALA A 808 -20.12 -19.94 8.02
C ALA A 808 -19.28 -19.84 9.30
N ALA A 809 -18.13 -20.52 9.36
CA ALA A 809 -17.23 -20.45 10.51
C ALA A 809 -16.66 -19.03 10.71
N CYS A 810 -16.37 -18.30 9.63
CA CYS A 810 -15.90 -16.92 9.72
C CYS A 810 -17.00 -15.98 10.27
N ARG A 811 -18.25 -16.11 9.81
CA ARG A 811 -19.41 -15.35 10.34
C ARG A 811 -19.68 -15.68 11.81
N GLU A 812 -19.58 -16.95 12.17
CA GLU A 812 -19.70 -17.40 13.56
C GLU A 812 -18.57 -16.82 14.42
N ALA A 813 -17.33 -16.77 13.92
CA ALA A 813 -16.20 -16.18 14.63
C ALA A 813 -16.41 -14.68 14.93
N VAL A 814 -16.94 -13.90 13.97
CA VAL A 814 -17.31 -12.49 14.19
C VAL A 814 -18.36 -12.37 15.29
N THR A 815 -19.44 -13.15 15.20
CA THR A 815 -20.52 -13.13 16.19
C THR A 815 -20.04 -13.57 17.57
N LYS A 816 -19.20 -14.62 17.60
CA LYS A 816 -18.58 -15.14 18.82
C LYS A 816 -17.68 -14.10 19.48
N ALA A 817 -16.87 -13.36 18.73
CA ALA A 817 -16.05 -12.29 19.29
C ALA A 817 -16.91 -11.23 20.01
N CYS A 818 -18.02 -10.80 19.39
CA CYS A 818 -18.99 -9.89 20.01
C CYS A 818 -19.60 -10.49 21.29
N VAL A 819 -20.07 -11.74 21.22
CA VAL A 819 -20.68 -12.45 22.36
C VAL A 819 -19.69 -12.64 23.51
N ASP A 820 -18.44 -13.00 23.22
CA ASP A 820 -17.40 -13.25 24.22
C ASP A 820 -17.12 -11.97 25.04
N VAL A 821 -16.96 -10.82 24.37
CA VAL A 821 -16.75 -9.50 25.00
C VAL A 821 -17.93 -9.12 25.89
N LEU A 822 -19.16 -9.22 25.36
CA LEU A 822 -20.37 -8.84 26.11
C LEU A 822 -20.69 -9.80 27.26
N PHE A 823 -20.44 -11.09 27.07
CA PHE A 823 -20.59 -12.10 28.11
C PHE A 823 -19.66 -11.82 29.28
N THR A 824 -18.37 -11.58 29.02
CA THR A 824 -17.42 -11.24 30.08
C THR A 824 -17.84 -9.96 30.80
N TYR A 825 -18.22 -8.91 30.08
CA TYR A 825 -18.67 -7.67 30.71
C TYR A 825 -19.88 -7.91 31.63
N ARG A 826 -20.87 -8.67 31.15
CA ARG A 826 -22.03 -9.05 31.95
C ARG A 826 -21.65 -9.84 33.20
N LYS A 827 -20.76 -10.81 33.05
CA LYS A 827 -20.32 -11.70 34.14
C LYS A 827 -19.44 -10.99 35.16
N GLN A 828 -18.59 -10.04 34.78
CA GLN A 828 -17.55 -9.50 35.66
C GLN A 828 -17.81 -8.05 36.11
N CYS A 829 -18.48 -7.23 35.29
CA CYS A 829 -18.65 -5.80 35.56
C CYS A 829 -20.10 -5.42 35.89
N ALA A 830 -21.09 -6.19 35.44
CA ALA A 830 -22.50 -5.83 35.52
C ALA A 830 -23.38 -6.90 36.19
N GLN A 831 -22.87 -7.67 37.16
CA GLN A 831 -23.58 -8.81 37.78
C GLN A 831 -24.93 -8.42 38.41
N ALA A 832 -25.03 -7.23 39.00
CA ALA A 832 -26.20 -6.78 39.75
C ALA A 832 -27.48 -6.53 38.91
N SER A 833 -27.39 -6.52 37.58
CA SER A 833 -28.56 -6.28 36.71
C SER A 833 -29.40 -7.55 36.51
N SER A 834 -30.69 -7.41 36.18
CA SER A 834 -31.60 -8.55 35.97
C SER A 834 -31.18 -9.44 34.79
N SER A 835 -31.34 -10.77 34.91
CA SER A 835 -30.91 -11.72 33.87
C SER A 835 -31.57 -11.46 32.52
N GLY A 836 -32.82 -11.00 32.49
CA GLY A 836 -33.55 -10.67 31.26
C GLY A 836 -33.11 -9.39 30.53
N GLN A 837 -32.14 -8.64 31.06
CA GLN A 837 -31.61 -7.43 30.42
C GLN A 837 -30.27 -7.71 29.71
N LEU A 838 -30.14 -7.20 28.48
CA LEU A 838 -28.86 -7.12 27.77
C LEU A 838 -28.13 -5.85 28.21
N ILE A 839 -27.04 -5.99 28.96
CA ILE A 839 -26.22 -4.87 29.43
C ILE A 839 -25.01 -4.72 28.52
N LEU A 840 -24.84 -3.52 27.95
CA LEU A 840 -23.74 -3.19 27.06
C LEU A 840 -22.83 -2.15 27.74
N PRO A 841 -21.50 -2.25 27.59
CA PRO A 841 -20.61 -1.18 28.02
C PRO A 841 -20.74 0.01 27.06
N GLU A 842 -20.75 1.23 27.60
CA GLU A 842 -20.99 2.46 26.81
C GLU A 842 -20.03 2.58 25.61
N ALA A 843 -18.74 2.30 25.83
CA ALA A 843 -17.71 2.35 24.79
C ALA A 843 -17.93 1.37 23.64
N LEU A 844 -18.66 0.27 23.84
CA LEU A 844 -18.91 -0.78 22.84
C LEU A 844 -20.40 -0.99 22.59
N LYS A 845 -21.25 0.01 22.87
CA LYS A 845 -22.71 -0.11 22.71
C LYS A 845 -23.15 -0.45 21.28
N LEU A 846 -22.36 -0.05 20.28
CA LEU A 846 -22.61 -0.35 18.86
C LEU A 846 -21.85 -1.60 18.35
N LEU A 847 -21.10 -2.30 19.21
CA LEU A 847 -20.37 -3.52 18.81
C LEU A 847 -21.30 -4.59 18.20
N PRO A 848 -22.50 -4.87 18.74
CA PRO A 848 -23.44 -5.79 18.09
C PRO A 848 -23.87 -5.33 16.70
N LEU A 849 -24.13 -4.03 16.51
CA LEU A 849 -24.57 -3.48 15.23
C LEU A 849 -23.45 -3.59 14.19
N TYR A 850 -22.23 -3.20 14.54
CA TYR A 850 -21.10 -3.28 13.61
C TYR A 850 -20.66 -4.72 13.33
N SER A 851 -20.81 -5.64 14.27
CA SER A 851 -20.57 -7.07 14.04
C SER A 851 -21.60 -7.66 13.06
N LEU A 852 -22.87 -7.27 13.18
CA LEU A 852 -23.91 -7.64 12.22
C LEU A 852 -23.61 -7.05 10.83
N ALA A 853 -23.32 -5.76 10.76
CA ALA A 853 -22.97 -5.08 9.52
C ALA A 853 -21.77 -5.75 8.82
N LEU A 854 -20.73 -6.12 9.59
CA LEU A 854 -19.58 -6.85 9.08
C LEU A 854 -19.97 -8.19 8.45
N THR A 855 -20.82 -8.99 9.10
CA THR A 855 -21.26 -10.29 8.54
C THR A 855 -22.15 -10.15 7.30
N LYS A 856 -22.74 -8.98 7.05
CA LYS A 856 -23.50 -8.65 5.84
C LYS A 856 -22.66 -8.08 4.69
N THR A 857 -21.36 -7.85 4.89
CA THR A 857 -20.49 -7.37 3.80
C THR A 857 -20.29 -8.43 2.71
N PRO A 858 -20.00 -8.04 1.45
CA PRO A 858 -19.71 -8.98 0.35
C PRO A 858 -18.64 -10.03 0.68
N THR A 859 -17.71 -9.71 1.58
CA THR A 859 -16.70 -10.64 2.10
C THR A 859 -17.29 -11.96 2.63
N PHE A 860 -18.38 -11.88 3.39
CA PHE A 860 -18.93 -13.03 4.13
C PHE A 860 -20.21 -13.60 3.52
N ARG A 861 -20.70 -13.01 2.42
CA ARG A 861 -21.93 -13.41 1.75
C ARG A 861 -21.70 -14.57 0.77
N PRO A 862 -22.56 -15.60 0.76
CA PRO A 862 -22.42 -16.76 -0.13
C PRO A 862 -22.56 -16.39 -1.61
N GLU A 863 -23.49 -15.50 -1.94
CA GLU A 863 -23.85 -15.11 -3.32
C GLU A 863 -22.82 -14.21 -4.01
N THR A 864 -21.81 -13.73 -3.27
CA THR A 864 -20.79 -12.83 -3.82
C THR A 864 -19.84 -13.59 -4.76
N SER A 865 -19.52 -13.00 -5.91
CA SER A 865 -18.57 -13.57 -6.86
C SER A 865 -17.16 -13.67 -6.27
N LEU A 866 -16.34 -14.57 -6.81
CA LEU A 866 -15.00 -14.84 -6.27
C LEU A 866 -14.11 -13.58 -6.28
N ASP A 867 -14.16 -12.80 -7.35
CA ASP A 867 -13.32 -11.60 -7.51
C ASP A 867 -13.79 -10.45 -6.62
N VAL A 868 -15.11 -10.22 -6.50
CA VAL A 868 -15.63 -9.20 -5.58
C VAL A 868 -15.25 -9.57 -4.14
N ARG A 869 -15.39 -10.83 -3.74
CA ARG A 869 -14.98 -11.28 -2.41
C ARG A 869 -13.49 -11.06 -2.18
N ALA A 870 -12.64 -11.46 -3.12
CA ALA A 870 -11.19 -11.27 -3.02
C ALA A 870 -10.80 -9.79 -2.93
N ALA A 871 -11.42 -8.91 -3.73
CA ALA A 871 -11.19 -7.47 -3.68
C ALA A 871 -11.57 -6.87 -2.31
N TRP A 872 -12.66 -7.35 -1.69
CA TRP A 872 -13.04 -6.93 -0.34
C TRP A 872 -12.09 -7.45 0.73
N ILE A 873 -11.58 -8.69 0.62
CA ILE A 873 -10.54 -9.23 1.52
C ILE A 873 -9.27 -8.38 1.44
N GLN A 874 -8.83 -8.03 0.22
CA GLN A 874 -7.69 -7.13 0.03
C GLN A 874 -7.92 -5.76 0.65
N ARG A 875 -9.12 -5.20 0.50
CA ARG A 875 -9.49 -3.91 1.11
C ARG A 875 -9.37 -3.97 2.63
N PHE A 876 -9.93 -4.99 3.27
CA PHE A 876 -9.83 -5.17 4.73
C PHE A 876 -8.38 -5.24 5.21
N THR A 877 -7.48 -5.87 4.44
CA THR A 877 -6.07 -6.06 4.82
C THR A 877 -5.35 -4.76 5.21
N SER A 878 -5.69 -3.62 4.59
CA SER A 878 -5.05 -2.32 4.87
C SER A 878 -6.01 -1.19 5.27
N LEU A 879 -7.28 -1.50 5.56
CA LEU A 879 -8.37 -0.54 5.80
C LEU A 879 -8.17 0.33 7.05
N PRO A 880 -8.08 1.67 6.94
CA PRO A 880 -8.00 2.55 8.11
C PRO A 880 -9.26 2.57 8.97
N CYS A 881 -9.13 2.90 10.26
CA CYS A 881 -10.27 3.05 11.18
C CYS A 881 -11.31 4.05 10.65
N ALA A 882 -10.86 5.22 10.16
CA ALA A 882 -11.75 6.27 9.63
C ALA A 882 -12.58 5.83 8.42
N ARG A 883 -12.13 4.83 7.65
CA ARG A 883 -12.88 4.25 6.53
C ARG A 883 -13.64 2.97 6.91
N THR A 884 -13.41 2.43 8.11
CA THR A 884 -14.05 1.18 8.54
C THR A 884 -15.54 1.37 8.80
N VAL A 885 -15.91 2.38 9.58
CA VAL A 885 -17.32 2.62 9.91
C VAL A 885 -18.14 2.96 8.66
N PRO A 886 -17.74 3.91 7.78
CA PRO A 886 -18.49 4.18 6.55
C PRO A 886 -18.64 2.98 5.62
N LEU A 887 -17.65 2.08 5.59
CA LEU A 887 -17.71 0.87 4.77
C LEU A 887 -18.71 -0.16 5.32
N LEU A 888 -18.84 -0.26 6.65
CA LEU A 888 -19.73 -1.21 7.32
C LEU A 888 -21.15 -0.67 7.50
N TYR A 889 -21.26 0.59 7.90
CA TYR A 889 -22.52 1.30 8.16
C TYR A 889 -22.52 2.60 7.33
N PRO A 890 -22.94 2.52 6.05
CA PRO A 890 -22.96 3.66 5.13
C PRO A 890 -23.81 4.83 5.63
N ARG A 891 -23.59 6.01 5.06
CA ARG A 891 -24.42 7.19 5.35
C ARG A 891 -25.53 7.31 4.31
N LEU A 892 -26.77 7.38 4.77
CA LEU A 892 -27.96 7.62 3.94
C LEU A 892 -28.44 9.06 4.13
N LEU A 893 -28.46 9.82 3.05
CA LEU A 893 -28.77 11.25 3.03
C LEU A 893 -30.07 11.49 2.22
N PRO A 894 -31.12 12.09 2.81
CA PRO A 894 -32.32 12.46 2.08
C PRO A 894 -32.04 13.69 1.20
N LEU A 895 -32.15 13.53 -0.12
CA LEU A 895 -31.92 14.61 -1.08
C LEU A 895 -33.20 15.41 -1.37
N HIS A 896 -34.38 14.80 -1.25
CA HIS A 896 -35.67 15.38 -1.61
C HIS A 896 -36.09 16.59 -0.74
N HIS A 897 -35.39 16.85 0.38
CA HIS A 897 -35.59 18.03 1.23
C HIS A 897 -34.51 19.11 1.07
N LEU A 898 -33.61 18.97 0.08
CA LEU A 898 -32.56 19.96 -0.12
C LEU A 898 -33.14 21.31 -0.53
N ALA A 899 -32.86 22.34 0.27
CA ALA A 899 -33.11 23.70 -0.11
C ALA A 899 -32.20 24.09 -1.28
N ALA A 900 -32.77 24.76 -2.27
CA ALA A 900 -31.99 25.41 -3.31
C ALA A 900 -31.03 26.42 -2.65
N PRO A 901 -29.74 26.44 -3.00
CA PRO A 901 -28.83 27.47 -2.49
C PRO A 901 -29.30 28.84 -2.98
N ASP A 902 -29.31 29.83 -2.08
CA ASP A 902 -29.76 31.20 -2.38
C ASP A 902 -28.85 31.89 -3.42
N GLN A 903 -27.58 31.46 -3.51
CA GLN A 903 -26.61 31.92 -4.50
C GLN A 903 -25.85 30.72 -5.12
N PRO A 904 -25.47 30.78 -6.41
CA PRO A 904 -24.79 29.67 -7.10
C PRO A 904 -23.41 29.33 -6.53
N ASP A 905 -22.74 30.26 -5.83
CA ASP A 905 -21.41 30.07 -5.24
C ASP A 905 -21.44 29.68 -3.75
N GLN A 906 -22.63 29.57 -3.14
CA GLN A 906 -22.75 29.17 -1.74
C GLN A 906 -22.61 27.64 -1.60
N PRO A 907 -21.80 27.14 -0.65
CA PRO A 907 -21.66 25.70 -0.44
C PRO A 907 -23.01 25.09 -0.05
N ALA A 908 -23.36 23.96 -0.69
CA ALA A 908 -24.60 23.25 -0.40
C ALA A 908 -24.65 22.82 1.08
N THR A 909 -25.78 23.06 1.74
CA THR A 909 -26.00 22.60 3.10
C THR A 909 -26.06 21.07 3.12
N MET A 910 -25.20 20.44 3.91
CA MET A 910 -25.21 18.99 4.08
C MET A 910 -26.51 18.55 4.79
N PRO A 911 -27.32 17.66 4.21
CA PRO A 911 -28.53 17.17 4.87
C PRO A 911 -28.16 16.31 6.07
N GLU A 912 -29.03 16.31 7.09
CA GLU A 912 -28.89 15.38 8.20
C GLU A 912 -29.10 13.95 7.72
N ALA A 913 -28.20 13.05 8.12
CA ALA A 913 -28.33 11.65 7.78
C ALA A 913 -29.56 11.03 8.44
N VAL A 914 -30.14 10.04 7.76
CA VAL A 914 -31.22 9.23 8.34
C VAL A 914 -30.72 8.56 9.63
N ASP A 915 -31.59 8.52 10.63
CA ASP A 915 -31.29 8.05 11.99
C ASP A 915 -30.92 6.56 12.06
N HIS A 916 -31.37 5.75 11.10
CA HIS A 916 -30.96 4.36 10.95
C HIS A 916 -31.12 3.82 9.53
N LEU A 917 -30.37 2.75 9.23
CA LEU A 917 -30.32 2.10 7.91
C LEU A 917 -31.35 0.97 7.78
N GLY A 918 -32.63 1.33 7.79
CA GLY A 918 -33.76 0.44 7.52
C GLY A 918 -34.57 0.90 6.32
N SER A 919 -35.20 -0.05 5.59
CA SER A 919 -36.08 0.25 4.46
C SER A 919 -37.39 0.91 4.88
N ASP A 920 -37.76 0.83 6.16
CA ASP A 920 -38.88 1.55 6.76
C ASP A 920 -38.68 3.08 6.77
N LYS A 921 -37.45 3.56 6.54
CA LYS A 921 -37.10 4.98 6.41
C LYS A 921 -37.08 5.51 4.99
N LEU A 922 -37.36 4.65 4.01
CA LEU A 922 -37.43 5.05 2.61
C LEU A 922 -38.87 5.41 2.27
N ASP A 923 -39.12 6.70 2.12
CA ASP A 923 -40.38 7.24 1.65
C ASP A 923 -40.57 6.86 0.17
N PRO A 924 -41.78 6.41 -0.24
CA PRO A 924 -42.04 6.04 -1.63
C PRO A 924 -41.79 7.19 -2.62
N ASP A 925 -41.96 8.44 -2.20
CA ASP A 925 -41.74 9.66 -2.97
C ASP A 925 -40.36 10.31 -2.74
N GLY A 926 -39.53 9.71 -1.88
CA GLY A 926 -38.21 10.22 -1.52
C GLY A 926 -37.11 9.94 -2.56
N ILE A 927 -36.07 10.78 -2.52
CA ILE A 927 -34.79 10.59 -3.22
C ILE A 927 -33.68 10.56 -2.18
N TYR A 928 -32.80 9.56 -2.26
CA TYR A 928 -31.76 9.31 -1.25
C TYR A 928 -30.39 9.10 -1.88
N LEU A 929 -29.36 9.61 -1.22
CA LEU A 929 -27.95 9.36 -1.52
C LEU A 929 -27.36 8.43 -0.45
N LEU A 930 -26.86 7.27 -0.88
CA LEU A 930 -26.15 6.32 -0.03
C LEU A 930 -24.65 6.38 -0.37
N GLU A 931 -23.79 6.66 0.61
CA GLU A 931 -22.33 6.65 0.46
C GLU A 931 -21.64 5.78 1.50
N ASN A 932 -20.67 4.98 1.06
CA ASN A 932 -19.92 4.06 1.92
C ASN A 932 -18.41 4.41 2.02
N GLY A 933 -18.04 5.63 1.63
CA GLY A 933 -16.65 6.09 1.56
C GLY A 933 -15.82 5.60 0.35
N TYR A 934 -16.38 4.74 -0.51
CA TYR A 934 -15.74 4.27 -1.76
C TYR A 934 -16.63 4.44 -2.99
N GLU A 935 -17.94 4.29 -2.82
CA GLU A 935 -18.96 4.42 -3.87
C GLU A 935 -20.14 5.23 -3.34
N ALA A 936 -20.87 5.86 -4.26
CA ALA A 936 -22.07 6.62 -3.96
C ALA A 936 -23.21 6.27 -4.92
N TYR A 937 -24.40 6.09 -4.36
CA TYR A 937 -25.59 5.64 -5.07
C TYR A 937 -26.77 6.58 -4.82
N ILE A 938 -27.46 6.98 -5.88
CA ILE A 938 -28.74 7.67 -5.77
C ILE A 938 -29.86 6.66 -5.99
N HIS A 939 -30.70 6.49 -4.97
CA HIS A 939 -31.95 5.75 -5.04
C HIS A 939 -33.12 6.72 -5.20
N ILE A 940 -34.03 6.38 -6.12
CA ILE A 940 -35.21 7.19 -6.44
C ILE A 940 -36.46 6.36 -6.12
N GLY A 941 -37.29 6.88 -5.22
CA GLY A 941 -38.52 6.25 -4.79
C GLY A 941 -39.53 6.01 -5.91
N LYS A 942 -40.43 5.04 -5.70
CA LYS A 942 -41.38 4.62 -6.73
C LYS A 942 -42.39 5.69 -7.15
N GLN A 943 -42.70 6.59 -6.23
CA GLN A 943 -43.67 7.69 -6.35
C GLN A 943 -42.96 9.05 -6.35
N ALA A 944 -41.66 9.09 -6.67
CA ALA A 944 -40.88 10.33 -6.70
C ALA A 944 -41.58 11.39 -7.60
N PRO A 945 -41.78 12.63 -7.11
CA PRO A 945 -42.48 13.66 -7.86
C PRO A 945 -41.84 13.92 -9.23
N PRO A 946 -42.62 13.99 -10.33
CA PRO A 946 -42.09 14.23 -11.68
C PRO A 946 -41.28 15.53 -11.77
N GLU A 947 -41.62 16.54 -10.98
CA GLU A 947 -40.88 17.81 -10.90
C GLU A 947 -39.45 17.62 -10.36
N LEU A 948 -39.28 16.83 -9.30
CA LEU A 948 -37.96 16.51 -8.77
C LEU A 948 -37.15 15.64 -9.74
N LEU A 949 -37.80 14.77 -10.51
CA LEU A 949 -37.13 13.98 -11.55
C LEU A 949 -36.65 14.86 -12.72
N ARG A 950 -37.48 15.80 -13.18
CA ARG A 950 -37.07 16.79 -14.20
C ARG A 950 -35.89 17.61 -13.71
N GLN A 951 -35.91 18.03 -12.45
CA GLN A 951 -34.81 18.79 -11.86
C GLN A 951 -33.55 17.94 -11.65
N LEU A 952 -33.65 16.67 -11.25
CA LEU A 952 -32.50 15.81 -10.97
C LEU A 952 -31.84 15.28 -12.25
N ILE A 953 -32.63 14.64 -13.11
CA ILE A 953 -32.16 13.84 -14.25
C ILE A 953 -32.74 14.30 -15.60
N GLY A 954 -33.61 15.32 -15.62
CA GLY A 954 -34.14 15.90 -16.86
C GLY A 954 -35.26 15.09 -17.51
N VAL A 955 -35.82 14.10 -16.80
CA VAL A 955 -36.92 13.24 -17.29
C VAL A 955 -38.11 13.29 -16.34
N GLU A 956 -39.32 13.09 -16.86
CA GLU A 956 -40.55 13.10 -16.05
C GLU A 956 -40.83 11.76 -15.36
N THR A 957 -40.38 10.67 -15.99
CA THR A 957 -40.53 9.30 -15.48
C THR A 957 -39.24 8.51 -15.69
N LEU A 958 -38.90 7.64 -14.74
CA LEU A 958 -37.72 6.75 -14.85
C LEU A 958 -37.80 5.79 -16.05
N GLU A 959 -39.02 5.47 -16.48
CA GLU A 959 -39.29 4.55 -17.61
C GLU A 959 -39.01 5.21 -18.97
N SER A 960 -39.01 6.55 -19.03
CA SER A 960 -38.71 7.30 -20.26
C SER A 960 -37.22 7.35 -20.61
N VAL A 961 -36.33 6.86 -19.74
CA VAL A 961 -34.89 6.75 -20.02
C VAL A 961 -34.66 5.65 -21.05
N SER A 962 -34.43 6.06 -22.29
CA SER A 962 -34.60 5.32 -23.56
C SER A 962 -33.70 4.10 -23.81
N ASP A 963 -32.88 3.65 -22.85
CA ASP A 963 -32.19 2.36 -22.95
C ASP A 963 -31.99 1.72 -21.54
N PRO A 964 -32.64 0.58 -21.24
CA PRO A 964 -32.45 -0.13 -19.98
C PRO A 964 -31.03 -0.71 -19.82
N LYS A 965 -30.26 -0.85 -20.90
CA LYS A 965 -28.87 -1.34 -20.87
C LYS A 965 -27.82 -0.24 -20.70
N GLN A 966 -28.16 1.02 -20.95
CA GLN A 966 -27.25 2.13 -20.70
C GLN A 966 -27.29 2.55 -19.23
N PRO A 967 -26.15 2.80 -18.60
CA PRO A 967 -26.13 3.27 -17.23
C PRO A 967 -26.61 4.71 -17.14
N LEU A 968 -27.35 5.05 -16.08
CA LEU A 968 -27.83 6.41 -15.82
C LEU A 968 -26.76 7.18 -15.04
N THR A 969 -26.19 8.20 -15.67
CA THR A 969 -25.31 9.17 -15.00
C THR A 969 -26.14 10.38 -14.55
N LEU A 970 -25.68 11.06 -13.51
CA LEU A 970 -26.32 12.31 -13.08
C LEU A 970 -25.92 13.43 -14.07
N PRO A 971 -26.86 14.01 -14.83
CA PRO A 971 -26.54 15.09 -15.74
C PRO A 971 -26.21 16.39 -14.99
N GLN A 972 -25.51 17.29 -15.68
CA GLN A 972 -25.39 18.68 -15.24
C GLN A 972 -26.54 19.49 -15.84
N LEU A 973 -27.50 19.84 -15.01
CA LEU A 973 -28.67 20.62 -15.40
C LEU A 973 -28.61 22.00 -14.75
N ASP A 974 -29.00 23.04 -15.49
CA ASP A 974 -29.02 24.41 -14.97
C ASP A 974 -30.27 24.66 -14.11
N ASN A 975 -30.35 23.99 -12.97
CA ASN A 975 -31.36 24.23 -11.94
C ASN A 975 -30.76 24.11 -10.54
N ALA A 976 -31.41 24.73 -9.56
CA ALA A 976 -30.87 24.87 -8.22
C ALA A 976 -30.78 23.53 -7.46
N PHE A 977 -31.73 22.62 -7.69
CA PHE A 977 -31.73 21.29 -7.05
C PHE A 977 -30.58 20.41 -7.54
N ASN A 978 -30.36 20.33 -8.85
CA ASN A 978 -29.23 19.61 -9.45
C ASN A 978 -27.89 20.15 -8.93
N ARG A 979 -27.72 21.49 -8.88
CA ARG A 979 -26.54 22.12 -8.28
C ARG A 979 -26.37 21.76 -6.80
N ALA A 980 -27.44 21.74 -6.02
CA ALA A 980 -27.41 21.35 -4.61
C ALA A 980 -26.96 19.89 -4.44
N VAL A 981 -27.48 18.96 -5.26
CA VAL A 981 -27.09 17.54 -5.22
C VAL A 981 -25.62 17.35 -5.58
N HIS A 982 -25.12 18.00 -6.63
CA HIS A 982 -23.68 17.99 -6.96
C HIS A 982 -22.85 18.59 -5.82
N GLY A 983 -23.29 19.70 -5.22
CA GLY A 983 -22.61 20.34 -4.08
C GLY A 983 -22.54 19.43 -2.84
N VAL A 984 -23.61 18.70 -2.54
CA VAL A 984 -23.60 17.66 -1.48
C VAL A 984 -22.58 16.58 -1.82
N MET A 985 -22.59 16.06 -3.05
CA MET A 985 -21.64 15.03 -3.46
C MET A 985 -20.18 15.50 -3.35
N ASP A 986 -19.90 16.74 -3.76
CA ASP A 986 -18.56 17.31 -3.65
C ASP A 986 -18.14 17.51 -2.20
N ALA A 987 -19.04 17.94 -1.32
CA ALA A 987 -18.78 18.01 0.12
C ALA A 987 -18.52 16.62 0.74
N VAL A 988 -19.24 15.58 0.30
CA VAL A 988 -18.97 14.18 0.70
C VAL A 988 -17.58 13.74 0.23
N ARG A 989 -17.20 14.03 -1.02
CA ARG A 989 -15.87 13.72 -1.58
C ARG A 989 -14.74 14.43 -0.84
N GLN A 990 -14.94 15.70 -0.48
CA GLN A 990 -14.01 16.48 0.33
C GLN A 990 -13.84 15.88 1.72
N GLU A 991 -14.94 15.54 2.40
CA GLU A 991 -14.92 14.89 3.72
C GLU A 991 -14.17 13.55 3.71
N ARG A 992 -14.30 12.77 2.63
CA ARG A 992 -13.64 11.47 2.50
C ARG A 992 -12.23 11.54 1.90
N CYS A 993 -11.81 12.70 1.36
CA CYS A 993 -10.60 12.84 0.56
C CYS A 993 -10.50 11.75 -0.53
N ALA A 994 -11.63 11.44 -1.17
CA ALA A 994 -11.73 10.35 -2.13
C ALA A 994 -12.73 10.71 -3.23
N PHE A 995 -12.35 10.42 -4.48
CA PHE A 995 -13.31 10.46 -5.57
C PHE A 995 -14.19 9.21 -5.49
N MET A 996 -15.50 9.44 -5.43
CA MET A 996 -16.52 8.39 -5.45
C MET A 996 -17.38 8.63 -6.68
N ALA A 997 -17.42 7.65 -7.59
CA ALA A 997 -18.33 7.65 -8.71
C ALA A 997 -19.77 7.64 -8.19
N LEU A 998 -20.59 8.55 -8.72
CA LEU A 998 -22.00 8.68 -8.38
C LEU A 998 -22.83 7.93 -9.41
N ARG A 999 -23.57 6.92 -8.96
CA ARG A 999 -24.40 6.08 -9.83
C ARG A 999 -25.87 6.27 -9.49
N VAL A 1000 -26.70 6.58 -10.49
CA VAL A 1000 -28.15 6.68 -10.31
C VAL A 1000 -28.76 5.31 -10.59
N LEU A 1001 -29.43 4.73 -9.60
CA LEU A 1001 -29.96 3.38 -9.67
C LEU A 1001 -31.25 3.35 -10.51
N LYS A 1002 -31.30 2.44 -11.49
CA LYS A 1002 -32.53 2.12 -12.24
C LYS A 1002 -33.25 0.94 -11.58
N ARG A 1003 -34.56 0.84 -11.80
CA ARG A 1003 -35.33 -0.34 -11.36
C ARG A 1003 -34.83 -1.59 -12.09
N GLY A 1004 -34.53 -2.64 -11.33
CA GLY A 1004 -34.01 -3.90 -11.86
C GLY A 1004 -32.51 -3.89 -12.17
N ASP A 1005 -31.80 -2.81 -11.84
CA ASP A 1005 -30.33 -2.78 -11.89
C ASP A 1005 -29.76 -3.76 -10.85
N PRO A 1006 -28.76 -4.60 -11.19
CA PRO A 1006 -28.03 -5.39 -10.19
C PRO A 1006 -27.55 -4.57 -8.98
N LEU A 1007 -27.20 -3.29 -9.19
CA LEU A 1007 -26.76 -2.38 -8.13
C LEU A 1007 -27.88 -1.94 -7.18
N GLU A 1008 -29.15 -2.05 -7.59
CA GLU A 1008 -30.31 -1.82 -6.70
C GLU A 1008 -30.32 -2.85 -5.56
N THR A 1009 -29.95 -4.11 -5.87
CA THR A 1009 -29.78 -5.15 -4.85
C THR A 1009 -28.66 -4.80 -3.87
N PHE A 1010 -27.59 -4.16 -4.34
CA PHE A 1010 -26.51 -3.70 -3.46
C PHE A 1010 -26.98 -2.59 -2.50
N PHE A 1011 -27.78 -1.63 -2.98
CA PHE A 1011 -28.36 -0.57 -2.14
C PHE A 1011 -29.20 -1.14 -1.00
N PHE A 1012 -30.16 -2.02 -1.29
CA PHE A 1012 -31.00 -2.62 -0.25
C PHE A 1012 -30.20 -3.53 0.71
N ASN A 1013 -29.17 -4.22 0.22
CA ASN A 1013 -28.27 -4.97 1.11
C ASN A 1013 -27.42 -4.09 2.03
N SER A 1014 -27.24 -2.81 1.67
CA SER A 1014 -26.53 -1.83 2.50
C SER A 1014 -27.40 -1.24 3.61
N LEU A 1015 -28.72 -1.53 3.61
CA LEU A 1015 -29.63 -1.24 4.72
C LEU A 1015 -29.46 -2.31 5.80
N VAL A 1016 -28.32 -2.25 6.49
CA VAL A 1016 -27.81 -3.37 7.32
C VAL A 1016 -28.68 -3.72 8.52
N GLU A 1017 -29.63 -2.88 8.94
CA GLU A 1017 -30.55 -3.19 10.04
C GLU A 1017 -31.70 -4.10 9.60
N ASP A 1018 -32.00 -4.16 8.30
CA ASP A 1018 -33.08 -4.97 7.74
C ASP A 1018 -32.74 -6.45 7.72
N ARG A 1019 -33.78 -7.29 7.71
CA ARG A 1019 -33.62 -8.70 7.41
C ARG A 1019 -33.33 -8.88 5.91
N SER A 1020 -32.29 -9.63 5.58
CA SER A 1020 -31.91 -9.90 4.20
C SER A 1020 -31.49 -11.36 4.01
N GLN A 1021 -31.17 -11.75 2.78
CA GLN A 1021 -30.58 -13.08 2.52
C GLN A 1021 -29.25 -13.27 3.26
N ALA A 1022 -28.55 -12.18 3.56
CA ALA A 1022 -27.28 -12.20 4.27
C ALA A 1022 -27.43 -12.44 5.78
N GLY A 1023 -28.64 -12.30 6.36
CA GLY A 1023 -28.88 -12.67 7.75
C GLY A 1023 -30.04 -11.94 8.43
N MET A 1024 -30.00 -12.00 9.76
CA MET A 1024 -31.00 -11.45 10.68
C MET A 1024 -31.15 -9.94 10.59
N SER A 1025 -32.30 -9.39 10.98
CA SER A 1025 -32.43 -7.97 11.29
C SER A 1025 -31.62 -7.60 12.54
N TYR A 1026 -31.42 -6.31 12.81
CA TYR A 1026 -30.67 -5.89 13.99
C TYR A 1026 -31.34 -6.35 15.30
N VAL A 1027 -32.66 -6.25 15.40
CA VAL A 1027 -33.43 -6.70 16.58
C VAL A 1027 -33.29 -8.22 16.78
N GLU A 1028 -33.41 -8.99 15.70
CA GLU A 1028 -33.22 -10.45 15.73
C GLU A 1028 -31.79 -10.82 16.15
N HIS A 1029 -30.79 -10.08 15.68
CA HIS A 1029 -29.38 -10.28 16.03
C HIS A 1029 -29.13 -9.98 17.52
N LEU A 1030 -29.66 -8.88 18.07
CA LEU A 1030 -29.56 -8.58 19.50
C LEU A 1030 -30.20 -9.69 20.35
N CYS A 1031 -31.37 -10.20 19.95
CA CYS A 1031 -32.00 -11.34 20.60
C CYS A 1031 -31.14 -12.60 20.52
N ALA A 1032 -30.48 -12.86 19.39
CA ALA A 1032 -29.57 -13.99 19.23
C ALA A 1032 -28.32 -13.87 20.12
N VAL A 1033 -27.67 -12.71 20.14
CA VAL A 1033 -26.53 -12.40 21.02
C VAL A 1033 -26.94 -12.56 22.48
N HIS A 1034 -28.07 -12.00 22.89
CA HIS A 1034 -28.56 -12.12 24.26
C HIS A 1034 -28.83 -13.58 24.66
N ARG A 1035 -29.47 -14.37 23.78
CA ARG A 1035 -29.69 -15.81 24.03
C ARG A 1035 -28.38 -16.58 24.23
N GLN A 1036 -27.35 -16.31 23.42
CA GLN A 1036 -26.04 -16.94 23.57
C GLN A 1036 -25.36 -16.54 24.89
N ILE A 1037 -25.48 -15.28 25.31
CA ILE A 1037 -24.97 -14.81 26.61
C ILE A 1037 -25.68 -15.53 27.75
N GLN A 1038 -27.01 -15.60 27.74
CA GLN A 1038 -27.79 -16.31 28.76
C GLN A 1038 -27.44 -17.79 28.83
N GLY A 1039 -27.28 -18.44 27.67
CA GLY A 1039 -26.91 -19.85 27.59
C GLY A 1039 -25.53 -20.18 28.16
N ARG A 1040 -24.64 -19.20 28.34
CA ARG A 1040 -23.34 -19.36 29.00
C ARG A 1040 -23.33 -18.92 30.47
N MET A 1041 -24.37 -18.19 30.90
CA MET A 1041 -24.55 -17.76 32.29
C MET A 1041 -25.23 -18.84 33.13
N ASN A 1042 -26.13 -19.60 32.50
CA ASN A 1042 -26.66 -20.87 33.02
C ASN A 1042 -25.62 -21.98 32.87
#